data_AF-F5XLF4-F1
#
_entry.id   AF-F5XLF4-F1
#
_cell.length_a   1.000
_cell.length_b   1.000
_cell.length_c   1.000
_cell.angle_alpha   90.00
_cell.angle_beta   90.00
_cell.angle_gamma   90.00
#
_symmetry.space_group_name_H-M   'P 1'
#
loop_
_entity.id
_entity.type
_entity.pdbx_description
1 polymer ?
#
loop_
_entity_poly.entity_id
_entity_poly.type
_entity_poly.pdbx_seq_one_letter_code
_entity_poly.pdbx_strand_id
1 'polypeptide(L)'
;MRCTQPGCTGSIVDGYCDICGSPGAAPGGSTVSGTGGAAVSAVSVPTGQLSGACRQPGCTGSIIDGYCDVCGSPGAVSGGGSPGDAAGGLPGEEQGAPVSTITRGSSRLGSAAIGSQRATGSGSTITKRVGGGSRRLRSARLGAGLTQVPPTPQIDAAKAIMANPVVPENKRVCPSCGSPVGRGRDGQPGRTEGFCPKCGAQFSFTPKLKAGDLVANQYQVAGCLAHGGLGWIYLAKDKNVSDRWVVLKGLLNTGDADALAVALIEKQFLAQVEHPLIVEIYNFVSHDGAGYIVMEYVGGISLKDILKDRMRAAGGSYNPLPVDQALAYILEVLPAFQYLHDLGLVYCDFKPDNLIQVGDAVKLIDLGGVRRLDDDESAIYGTIGYQAPEVPQVGTSVASDIYTIGRTLLVLMAEFRGYQSTYVAKLPPAEDIPAFAAHDSLYRLVAKMCAPDPADRFASVDELRVQLLGVLREVVAEKQSGTALTSAASVLFEAPVVVSDALAWDQLPALRVDTTDSQYAWLSNVSADDPKERLAELKHPPAVTPEVQLARARAALQAGWAKSVNEVVNQMLTLDPWEWRAVWMSGLLALQQQDFKGAQSAFNAVYGQVPGELAPKLALALSCELGGEPDLAERLYKICASTDANYVAPAAFGLARVRAARDDVVGAVQALDLVPSTSRNYPESRRQRAELLYEAADGLPMLAQAMDSIERVRMDPVERAELGAKILTRALAAVTAQGANRRLLIGSIPADEPELRDGLEATYRTLAAAATDDRERYALVDQANDVRRWTLT
;
A
#
# COMPACT_ATOMS: atom_id res chain seq x y z
N MET A 1 21.41 -14.46 -24.37
CA MET A 1 20.71 -15.73 -23.99
C MET A 1 19.22 -15.45 -23.86
N ARG A 2 18.31 -16.44 -23.95
CA ARG A 2 16.87 -16.21 -23.66
C ARG A 2 16.66 -16.08 -22.15
N CYS A 3 15.72 -15.25 -21.69
CA CYS A 3 15.29 -15.25 -20.28
C CYS A 3 14.73 -16.65 -19.98
N THR A 4 15.25 -17.28 -18.94
CA THR A 4 14.83 -18.63 -18.52
C THR A 4 13.52 -18.60 -17.74
N GLN A 5 12.94 -17.42 -17.49
CA GLN A 5 11.62 -17.30 -16.88
C GLN A 5 10.53 -17.84 -17.82
N PRO A 6 9.67 -18.76 -17.35
CA PRO A 6 8.57 -19.30 -18.14
C PRO A 6 7.66 -18.21 -18.73
N GLY A 7 7.54 -18.20 -20.06
CA GLY A 7 6.70 -17.27 -20.82
C GLY A 7 7.26 -15.85 -20.97
N CYS A 8 8.47 -15.56 -20.49
CA CYS A 8 9.15 -14.32 -20.83
C CYS A 8 9.74 -14.43 -22.25
N THR A 9 9.33 -13.53 -23.16
CA THR A 9 9.87 -13.43 -24.52
C THR A 9 11.20 -12.68 -24.60
N GLY A 10 11.66 -12.15 -23.46
CA GLY A 10 12.87 -11.33 -23.36
C GLY A 10 14.17 -12.11 -23.43
N SER A 11 15.24 -11.37 -23.67
CA SER A 11 16.60 -11.84 -23.83
C SER A 11 17.51 -11.24 -22.76
N ILE A 12 18.46 -12.04 -22.27
CA ILE A 12 19.56 -11.60 -21.41
C ILE A 12 20.50 -10.67 -22.18
N VAL A 13 20.66 -9.45 -21.67
CA VAL A 13 21.48 -8.34 -22.13
C VAL A 13 22.15 -7.73 -20.89
N ASP A 14 23.47 -7.54 -20.93
CA ASP A 14 24.26 -7.04 -19.79
C ASP A 14 24.09 -7.86 -18.50
N GLY A 15 23.87 -9.17 -18.64
CA GLY A 15 23.63 -10.10 -17.53
C GLY A 15 22.16 -10.23 -17.11
N TYR A 16 21.23 -9.49 -17.71
CA TYR A 16 19.82 -9.40 -17.28
C TYR A 16 18.82 -9.45 -18.41
N CYS A 17 17.64 -10.00 -18.19
CA CYS A 17 16.61 -9.96 -19.20
C CYS A 17 16.12 -8.53 -19.49
N ASP A 18 16.05 -8.18 -20.76
CA ASP A 18 15.54 -6.90 -21.26
C ASP A 18 14.03 -6.67 -21.11
N ILE A 19 13.28 -7.72 -20.76
CA ILE A 19 11.83 -7.70 -20.50
C ILE A 19 11.52 -8.02 -19.02
N CYS A 20 11.97 -9.18 -18.54
CA CYS A 20 11.64 -9.70 -17.20
C CYS A 20 12.60 -9.19 -16.09
N GLY A 21 13.73 -8.57 -16.46
CA GLY A 21 14.80 -8.24 -15.52
C GLY A 21 15.67 -9.43 -15.09
N SER A 22 15.13 -10.65 -14.97
CA SER A 22 15.83 -11.79 -14.37
C SER A 22 17.26 -12.04 -14.89
N PRO A 23 18.20 -12.45 -14.01
CA PRO A 23 19.60 -12.69 -14.39
C PRO A 23 19.73 -13.80 -15.42
N GLY A 24 20.72 -13.67 -16.30
CA GLY A 24 21.12 -14.74 -17.20
C GLY A 24 22.09 -15.70 -16.53
N ALA A 25 21.97 -16.99 -16.85
CA ALA A 25 22.98 -17.97 -16.46
C ALA A 25 24.36 -17.55 -17.03
N ALA A 26 25.38 -17.47 -16.18
CA ALA A 26 26.73 -17.11 -16.59
C ALA A 26 27.31 -18.17 -17.55
N PRO A 27 27.95 -17.78 -18.68
CA PRO A 27 28.62 -18.75 -19.54
C PRO A 27 29.95 -19.17 -18.89
N GLY A 28 30.17 -20.48 -18.73
CA GLY A 28 31.43 -21.04 -18.26
C GLY A 28 32.59 -20.63 -19.17
N GLY A 29 33.57 -19.92 -18.61
CA GLY A 29 34.75 -19.45 -19.32
C GLY A 29 35.68 -20.60 -19.69
N SER A 30 36.02 -20.72 -20.97
CA SER A 30 37.13 -21.54 -21.45
C SER A 30 38.45 -20.76 -21.26
N THR A 31 39.31 -21.23 -20.37
CA THR A 31 40.65 -20.66 -20.16
C THR A 31 41.65 -21.18 -21.19
N VAL A 32 42.36 -20.24 -21.81
CA VAL A 32 43.53 -20.44 -22.68
C VAL A 32 44.72 -20.96 -21.86
N SER A 33 45.41 -21.96 -22.41
CA SER A 33 46.58 -22.64 -21.86
C SER A 33 47.79 -21.71 -21.73
N GLY A 34 48.35 -21.61 -20.52
CA GLY A 34 49.63 -20.98 -20.21
C GLY A 34 50.38 -21.80 -19.17
N THR A 35 51.60 -22.18 -19.50
CA THR A 35 52.50 -23.11 -18.81
C THR A 35 53.00 -22.65 -17.44
N GLY A 36 53.06 -23.58 -16.47
CA GLY A 36 54.09 -23.56 -15.40
C GLY A 36 53.61 -23.84 -13.96
N GLY A 37 53.90 -25.06 -13.48
CA GLY A 37 54.45 -25.29 -12.13
C GLY A 37 53.53 -25.50 -10.91
N ALA A 38 53.67 -26.72 -10.34
CA ALA A 38 53.55 -27.09 -8.91
C ALA A 38 52.17 -27.49 -8.32
N ALA A 39 52.00 -28.82 -8.28
CA ALA A 39 51.23 -29.73 -7.42
C ALA A 39 50.53 -29.23 -6.14
N VAL A 40 49.25 -29.60 -5.99
CA VAL A 40 48.72 -30.30 -4.79
C VAL A 40 47.51 -31.19 -5.16
N SER A 41 47.38 -32.30 -4.42
CA SER A 41 46.67 -33.55 -4.71
C SER A 41 45.14 -33.51 -4.82
N ALA A 42 44.64 -34.47 -5.60
CA ALA A 42 43.23 -34.74 -5.91
C ALA A 42 42.41 -35.33 -4.75
N VAL A 43 41.13 -34.93 -4.68
CA VAL A 43 40.02 -35.73 -4.15
C VAL A 43 39.02 -35.93 -5.29
N SER A 44 38.76 -37.18 -5.62
CA SER A 44 37.84 -37.65 -6.65
C SER A 44 36.40 -37.66 -6.13
N VAL A 45 35.49 -36.99 -6.85
CA VAL A 45 34.03 -37.08 -6.64
C VAL A 45 33.43 -37.86 -7.82
N PRO A 46 32.55 -38.86 -7.59
CA PRO A 46 32.05 -39.72 -8.65
C PRO A 46 31.02 -39.00 -9.53
N THR A 47 31.19 -39.15 -10.84
CA THR A 47 30.19 -38.82 -11.86
C THR A 47 29.06 -39.85 -11.82
N GLY A 48 27.88 -39.44 -11.33
CA GLY A 48 26.63 -40.19 -11.46
C GLY A 48 25.51 -39.28 -11.99
N GLN A 49 25.01 -39.59 -13.19
CA GLN A 49 23.89 -38.88 -13.82
C GLN A 49 22.62 -39.03 -12.98
N LEU A 50 22.10 -37.93 -12.42
CA LEU A 50 20.78 -37.85 -11.80
C LEU A 50 19.77 -37.31 -12.82
N SER A 51 19.24 -38.20 -13.66
CA SER A 51 18.09 -37.91 -14.53
C SER A 51 16.84 -38.62 -13.98
N GLY A 52 15.78 -37.87 -13.67
CA GLY A 52 14.50 -38.41 -13.18
C GLY A 52 13.35 -37.41 -13.23
N ALA A 53 12.09 -37.85 -13.20
CA ALA A 53 10.93 -36.96 -13.22
C ALA A 53 10.83 -36.10 -11.94
N CYS A 54 10.37 -34.86 -12.07
CA CYS A 54 10.18 -33.95 -10.96
C CYS A 54 9.09 -34.46 -10.01
N ARG A 55 9.38 -34.48 -8.70
CA ARG A 55 8.46 -34.98 -7.66
C ARG A 55 7.58 -33.89 -7.04
N GLN A 56 7.64 -32.66 -7.55
CA GLN A 56 6.76 -31.58 -7.11
C GLN A 56 5.32 -31.86 -7.58
N PRO A 57 4.30 -31.80 -6.68
CA PRO A 57 2.92 -32.05 -7.06
C PRO A 57 2.48 -31.17 -8.23
N GLY A 58 2.08 -31.79 -9.34
CA GLY A 58 1.62 -31.10 -10.55
C GLY A 58 2.72 -30.64 -11.53
N CYS A 59 4.00 -30.92 -11.27
CA CYS A 59 5.09 -30.59 -12.20
C CYS A 59 5.34 -31.73 -13.21
N THR A 60 5.38 -31.40 -14.50
CA THR A 60 5.66 -32.37 -15.59
C THR A 60 7.13 -32.42 -16.03
N GLY A 61 8.02 -31.65 -15.37
CA GLY A 61 9.42 -31.52 -15.75
C GLY A 61 10.30 -32.69 -15.34
N SER A 62 11.52 -32.73 -15.87
CA SER A 62 12.57 -33.70 -15.54
C SER A 62 13.76 -33.00 -14.88
N ILE A 63 14.41 -33.69 -13.95
CA ILE A 63 15.65 -33.26 -13.31
C ILE A 63 16.79 -33.45 -14.31
N ILE A 64 17.44 -32.34 -14.67
CA ILE A 64 18.61 -32.27 -15.53
C ILE A 64 19.67 -31.46 -14.76
N ASP A 65 20.87 -32.00 -14.62
CA ASP A 65 21.98 -31.39 -13.87
C ASP A 65 21.63 -30.98 -12.43
N GLY A 66 20.81 -31.79 -11.76
CA GLY A 66 20.42 -31.59 -10.36
C GLY A 66 19.25 -30.62 -10.14
N TYR A 67 18.62 -30.09 -11.20
CA TYR A 67 17.46 -29.19 -11.11
C TYR A 67 16.38 -29.53 -12.14
N CYS A 68 15.11 -29.27 -11.81
CA CYS A 68 14.00 -29.47 -12.73
C CYS A 68 14.01 -28.44 -13.87
N ASP A 69 13.93 -28.89 -15.11
CA ASP A 69 13.88 -28.07 -16.32
C ASP A 69 12.59 -27.22 -16.48
N VAL A 70 11.50 -27.57 -15.80
CA VAL A 70 10.21 -26.85 -15.85
C VAL A 70 10.02 -25.93 -14.63
N CYS A 71 10.25 -26.43 -13.42
CA CYS A 71 9.97 -25.67 -12.19
C CYS A 71 11.23 -25.20 -11.42
N GLY A 72 12.43 -25.60 -11.85
CA GLY A 72 13.68 -25.19 -11.21
C GLY A 72 13.98 -25.81 -9.84
N SER A 73 13.13 -26.70 -9.32
CA SER A 73 13.36 -27.35 -8.01
C SER A 73 14.56 -28.32 -8.07
N PRO A 74 15.41 -28.36 -7.03
CA PRO A 74 16.54 -29.29 -6.99
C PRO A 74 16.05 -30.75 -6.96
N GLY A 75 16.78 -31.64 -7.64
CA GLY A 75 16.55 -33.08 -7.61
C GLY A 75 16.89 -33.64 -6.22
N ALA A 76 15.93 -34.30 -5.58
CA ALA A 76 16.13 -34.86 -4.25
C ALA A 76 17.28 -35.88 -4.25
N VAL A 77 18.29 -35.65 -3.42
CA VAL A 77 19.37 -36.61 -3.14
C VAL A 77 18.85 -37.66 -2.17
N SER A 78 18.90 -38.93 -2.57
CA SER A 78 18.50 -40.07 -1.76
C SER A 78 19.42 -40.24 -0.55
N GLY A 79 19.02 -39.73 0.62
CA GLY A 79 19.48 -40.25 1.91
C GLY A 79 18.58 -41.42 2.30
N GLY A 80 19.13 -42.64 2.32
CA GLY A 80 18.38 -43.88 2.51
C GLY A 80 17.80 -44.08 3.91
N GLY A 81 16.63 -44.71 3.94
CA GLY A 81 15.98 -45.25 5.14
C GLY A 81 14.51 -45.61 4.86
N SER A 82 14.26 -46.85 4.42
CA SER A 82 12.91 -47.40 4.20
C SER A 82 12.23 -47.87 5.51
N PRO A 83 10.89 -48.08 5.49
CA PRO A 83 10.04 -48.10 6.68
C PRO A 83 9.70 -49.52 7.19
N GLY A 84 9.29 -49.62 8.47
CA GLY A 84 8.77 -50.86 9.06
C GLY A 84 7.96 -50.62 10.34
N ASP A 85 6.64 -50.78 10.18
CA ASP A 85 5.53 -51.09 11.09
C ASP A 85 5.62 -51.11 12.64
N ALA A 86 4.48 -50.68 13.20
CA ALA A 86 3.74 -51.19 14.37
C ALA A 86 3.97 -50.65 15.81
N ALA A 87 2.89 -50.02 16.29
CA ALA A 87 2.25 -50.16 17.62
C ALA A 87 2.88 -49.59 18.92
N GLY A 88 2.12 -48.69 19.56
CA GLY A 88 1.87 -48.70 21.02
C GLY A 88 2.63 -47.69 21.90
N GLY A 89 1.90 -46.80 22.58
CA GLY A 89 2.32 -46.16 23.84
C GLY A 89 2.21 -44.64 23.94
N LEU A 90 1.30 -44.15 24.79
CA LEU A 90 1.33 -42.82 25.45
C LEU A 90 2.10 -42.94 26.79
N PRO A 91 2.43 -41.86 27.55
CA PRO A 91 2.64 -40.43 27.22
C PRO A 91 3.98 -39.88 27.79
N GLY A 92 4.37 -38.64 27.43
CA GLY A 92 5.48 -37.93 28.08
C GLY A 92 5.83 -36.56 27.45
N GLU A 93 5.84 -35.54 28.30
CA GLU A 93 5.94 -34.08 28.11
C GLU A 93 7.03 -33.47 27.20
N GLU A 94 6.67 -32.26 26.70
CA GLU A 94 7.49 -31.05 26.49
C GLU A 94 8.57 -30.95 25.38
N GLN A 95 8.27 -30.17 24.32
CA GLN A 95 8.93 -28.87 23.97
C GLN A 95 8.83 -28.51 22.47
N GLY A 96 8.26 -27.33 22.20
CA GLY A 96 8.63 -26.41 21.11
C GLY A 96 8.46 -26.87 19.66
N ALA A 97 7.26 -26.72 19.09
CA ALA A 97 7.06 -26.72 17.63
C ALA A 97 7.23 -25.31 17.05
N PRO A 98 7.95 -25.13 15.93
CA PRO A 98 8.11 -23.82 15.29
C PRO A 98 6.82 -23.43 14.55
N VAL A 99 6.46 -22.17 14.72
CA VAL A 99 5.29 -21.51 14.15
C VAL A 99 5.43 -21.39 12.63
N SER A 100 4.53 -22.04 11.89
CA SER A 100 4.37 -21.84 10.45
C SER A 100 3.79 -20.45 10.15
N THR A 101 4.54 -19.64 9.41
CA THR A 101 4.12 -18.32 8.91
C THR A 101 3.19 -18.49 7.69
N ILE A 102 1.92 -18.74 7.98
CA ILE A 102 0.82 -18.49 7.03
C ILE A 102 0.31 -17.07 7.32
N THR A 103 0.03 -16.30 6.28
CA THR A 103 -0.46 -14.91 6.28
C THR A 103 -1.51 -14.63 7.38
N ARG A 104 -1.15 -13.79 8.37
CA ARG A 104 -2.02 -13.35 9.49
C ARG A 104 -2.71 -12.00 9.21
N GLY A 105 -3.15 -11.78 7.97
CA GLY A 105 -3.83 -10.55 7.52
C GLY A 105 -5.35 -10.57 7.77
N SER A 106 -6.01 -9.41 7.69
CA SER A 106 -7.47 -9.32 7.84
C SER A 106 -8.25 -9.96 6.68
N SER A 107 -7.57 -10.31 5.59
CA SER A 107 -8.11 -11.03 4.42
C SER A 107 -8.70 -12.41 4.76
N ARG A 108 -8.38 -13.01 5.90
CA ARG A 108 -8.98 -14.27 6.38
C ARG A 108 -10.38 -14.11 6.96
N LEU A 109 -10.76 -12.90 7.36
CA LEU A 109 -12.09 -12.63 7.89
C LEU A 109 -13.12 -12.65 6.76
N GLY A 110 -14.35 -13.03 7.09
CA GLY A 110 -15.48 -12.80 6.19
C GLY A 110 -15.54 -11.32 5.78
N SER A 111 -16.08 -11.08 4.59
CA SER A 111 -16.31 -9.72 4.08
C SER A 111 -17.74 -9.65 3.59
N ALA A 112 -18.46 -8.60 3.99
CA ALA A 112 -19.80 -8.35 3.47
C ALA A 112 -19.72 -8.18 1.94
N ALA A 113 -20.68 -8.77 1.23
CA ALA A 113 -20.74 -8.67 -0.23
C ALA A 113 -20.99 -7.22 -0.64
N ILE A 114 -20.13 -6.71 -1.52
CA ILE A 114 -20.19 -5.36 -2.07
C ILE A 114 -19.82 -5.41 -3.55
N GLY A 115 -20.31 -4.44 -4.32
CA GLY A 115 -19.99 -4.30 -5.73
C GLY A 115 -20.48 -5.46 -6.59
N SER A 116 -19.61 -5.94 -7.49
CA SER A 116 -19.95 -7.03 -8.43
C SER A 116 -20.46 -8.30 -7.72
N GLN A 117 -19.92 -8.63 -6.55
CA GLN A 117 -20.34 -9.78 -5.74
C GLN A 117 -21.80 -9.66 -5.26
N ARG A 118 -22.31 -8.43 -5.12
CA ARG A 118 -23.70 -8.15 -4.75
C ARG A 118 -24.61 -7.95 -5.97
N ALA A 119 -24.09 -7.41 -7.06
CA ALA A 119 -24.85 -7.10 -8.27
C ALA A 119 -25.39 -8.34 -9.00
N THR A 120 -24.73 -9.50 -8.89
CA THR A 120 -25.14 -10.74 -9.57
C THR A 120 -26.52 -11.30 -9.16
N GLY A 121 -27.17 -10.76 -8.11
CA GLY A 121 -28.51 -11.13 -7.66
C GLY A 121 -29.64 -10.15 -8.01
N SER A 122 -29.35 -9.01 -8.63
CA SER A 122 -30.35 -7.97 -8.92
C SER A 122 -29.98 -7.23 -10.20
N GLY A 123 -30.84 -7.30 -11.22
CA GLY A 123 -30.67 -6.55 -12.46
C GLY A 123 -30.69 -5.05 -12.19
N SER A 124 -29.51 -4.45 -12.03
CA SER A 124 -29.35 -3.04 -11.73
C SER A 124 -28.63 -2.30 -12.85
N THR A 125 -29.17 -1.16 -13.24
CA THR A 125 -28.60 -0.18 -14.16
C THR A 125 -27.62 0.72 -13.42
N ILE A 126 -26.40 0.81 -13.95
CA ILE A 126 -25.32 1.67 -13.48
C ILE A 126 -25.79 3.13 -13.40
N THR A 127 -25.85 3.70 -12.19
CA THR A 127 -26.02 5.16 -12.02
C THR A 127 -24.64 5.80 -11.87
N LYS A 128 -24.41 6.89 -12.59
CA LYS A 128 -23.16 7.67 -12.54
C LYS A 128 -22.90 8.15 -11.12
N ARG A 129 -21.77 7.74 -10.54
CA ARG A 129 -21.25 8.32 -9.28
C ARG A 129 -20.71 9.72 -9.55
N VAL A 130 -21.01 10.63 -8.62
CA VAL A 130 -20.56 12.02 -8.66
C VAL A 130 -19.16 12.09 -8.05
N GLY A 131 -18.20 12.60 -8.84
CA GLY A 131 -16.81 12.81 -8.40
C GLY A 131 -16.68 14.06 -7.53
N GLY A 132 -15.95 13.95 -6.42
CA GLY A 132 -15.63 15.07 -5.53
C GLY A 132 -14.63 16.05 -6.15
N GLY A 133 -14.82 17.33 -5.89
CA GLY A 133 -13.99 18.42 -6.42
C GLY A 133 -12.57 18.47 -5.84
N SER A 134 -11.58 18.59 -6.73
CA SER A 134 -10.15 18.63 -6.42
C SER A 134 -9.71 19.98 -5.83
N ARG A 135 -9.15 19.97 -4.61
CA ARG A 135 -8.31 21.08 -4.10
C ARG A 135 -6.85 20.78 -4.46
N ARG A 136 -6.30 21.57 -5.38
CA ARG A 136 -4.89 21.49 -5.82
C ARG A 136 -3.92 21.70 -4.65
N LEU A 137 -3.21 20.65 -4.27
CA LEU A 137 -1.98 20.76 -3.46
C LEU A 137 -0.82 21.16 -4.39
N ARG A 138 -0.14 22.27 -4.06
CA ARG A 138 1.03 22.75 -4.81
C ARG A 138 2.22 21.81 -4.62
N SER A 139 3.03 21.71 -5.67
CA SER A 139 4.29 20.96 -5.82
C SER A 139 5.06 20.77 -4.50
N ALA A 140 5.18 19.51 -4.10
CA ALA A 140 6.18 19.03 -3.16
C ALA A 140 7.13 18.11 -3.92
N ARG A 141 8.39 18.05 -3.48
CA ARG A 141 9.41 17.11 -3.97
C ARG A 141 8.86 15.67 -3.93
N LEU A 142 9.34 14.81 -4.84
CA LEU A 142 9.08 13.36 -4.84
C LEU A 142 9.07 12.80 -3.41
N GLY A 143 7.94 12.19 -3.00
CA GLY A 143 7.76 11.62 -1.66
C GLY A 143 6.76 12.35 -0.75
N ALA A 144 6.10 13.42 -1.22
CA ALA A 144 5.05 14.14 -0.50
C ALA A 144 5.45 14.63 0.92
N GLY A 145 6.76 14.79 1.17
CA GLY A 145 7.32 15.09 2.49
C GLY A 145 7.27 13.94 3.50
N LEU A 146 6.84 12.75 3.09
CA LEU A 146 6.71 11.55 3.92
C LEU A 146 7.90 10.59 3.76
N THR A 147 8.45 10.47 2.55
CA THR A 147 9.63 9.65 2.27
C THR A 147 10.64 10.41 1.42
N GLN A 148 11.87 9.90 1.36
CA GLN A 148 12.94 10.43 0.52
C GLN A 148 13.20 9.50 -0.66
N VAL A 149 13.09 10.06 -1.86
CA VAL A 149 13.49 9.42 -3.11
C VAL A 149 14.84 10.02 -3.53
N PRO A 150 15.90 9.21 -3.70
CA PRO A 150 17.20 9.72 -4.15
C PRO A 150 17.07 10.38 -5.54
N PRO A 151 17.60 11.59 -5.74
CA PRO A 151 17.54 12.26 -7.03
C PRO A 151 18.42 11.55 -8.05
N THR A 152 17.99 11.54 -9.32
CA THR A 152 18.84 11.05 -10.43
C THR A 152 19.80 12.14 -10.88
N PRO A 153 21.05 11.79 -11.25
CA PRO A 153 21.97 12.75 -11.85
C PRO A 153 21.42 13.20 -13.20
N GLN A 154 21.62 14.47 -13.55
CA GLN A 154 21.30 14.96 -14.89
C GLN A 154 22.19 14.28 -15.93
N ILE A 155 21.57 13.73 -16.96
CA ILE A 155 22.29 13.14 -18.09
C ILE A 155 22.56 14.24 -19.11
N ASP A 156 23.84 14.42 -19.47
CA ASP A 156 24.22 15.24 -20.61
C ASP A 156 23.64 14.62 -21.89
N ALA A 157 22.75 15.36 -22.57
CA ALA A 157 22.03 14.91 -23.74
C ALA A 157 22.96 14.35 -24.83
N ALA A 158 24.14 14.95 -25.01
CA ALA A 158 25.10 14.47 -26.01
C ALA A 158 25.65 13.08 -25.67
N LYS A 159 25.77 12.73 -24.38
CA LYS A 159 26.22 11.42 -23.92
C LYS A 159 25.13 10.34 -24.05
N ALA A 160 23.87 10.74 -24.21
CA ALA A 160 22.75 9.81 -24.43
C ALA A 160 22.70 9.29 -25.89
N ILE A 161 23.46 9.88 -26.80
CA ILE A 161 23.51 9.45 -28.20
C ILE A 161 24.20 8.09 -28.30
N MET A 162 23.54 7.13 -28.96
CA MET A 162 24.11 5.81 -29.22
C MET A 162 25.29 5.91 -30.18
N ALA A 163 26.46 5.43 -29.75
CA ALA A 163 27.66 5.39 -30.59
C ALA A 163 27.51 4.47 -31.81
N ASN A 164 26.77 3.37 -31.68
CA ASN A 164 26.49 2.44 -32.77
C ASN A 164 25.00 2.07 -32.79
N PRO A 165 24.17 2.77 -33.60
CA PRO A 165 22.73 2.56 -33.64
C PRO A 165 22.37 1.31 -34.45
N VAL A 166 22.49 0.15 -33.80
CA VAL A 166 22.10 -1.15 -34.34
C VAL A 166 21.13 -1.83 -33.39
N VAL A 167 20.02 -2.37 -33.91
CA VAL A 167 19.15 -3.27 -33.14
C VAL A 167 19.75 -4.68 -33.15
N PRO A 168 20.15 -5.21 -31.99
CA PRO A 168 20.67 -6.58 -31.88
C PRO A 168 19.65 -7.60 -32.36
N GLU A 169 20.10 -8.67 -33.03
CA GLU A 169 19.18 -9.65 -33.64
C GLU A 169 18.17 -10.22 -32.66
N ASN A 170 18.57 -10.52 -31.43
CA ASN A 170 17.68 -11.05 -30.40
C ASN A 170 16.51 -10.10 -30.07
N LYS A 171 16.69 -8.78 -30.25
CA LYS A 171 15.67 -7.75 -29.98
C LYS A 171 14.77 -7.41 -31.18
N ARG A 172 15.02 -7.99 -32.35
CA ARG A 172 14.25 -7.69 -33.57
C ARG A 172 12.89 -8.39 -33.56
N VAL A 173 11.82 -7.70 -33.24
CA VAL A 173 10.47 -8.29 -33.23
C VAL A 173 9.59 -7.60 -34.25
N CYS A 174 8.61 -8.33 -34.80
CA CYS A 174 7.64 -7.74 -35.70
C CYS A 174 6.83 -6.68 -34.93
N PRO A 175 6.75 -5.43 -35.42
CA PRO A 175 6.03 -4.37 -34.73
C PRO A 175 4.53 -4.61 -34.67
N SER A 176 3.99 -5.46 -35.56
CA SER A 176 2.55 -5.75 -35.64
C SER A 176 2.13 -6.97 -34.82
N CYS A 177 2.86 -8.10 -34.89
CA CYS A 177 2.44 -9.35 -34.25
C CYS A 177 3.41 -9.89 -33.18
N GLY A 178 4.50 -9.17 -32.90
CA GLY A 178 5.49 -9.51 -31.88
C GLY A 178 6.39 -10.72 -32.21
N SER A 179 6.21 -11.39 -33.34
CA SER A 179 7.04 -12.56 -33.68
C SER A 179 8.50 -12.18 -33.98
N PRO A 180 9.49 -13.05 -33.68
CA PRO A 180 10.89 -12.81 -34.08
C PRO A 180 11.05 -12.61 -35.59
N VAL A 181 11.71 -11.54 -36.01
CA VAL A 181 11.97 -11.22 -37.44
C VAL A 181 13.42 -10.78 -37.66
N GLY A 182 13.96 -10.95 -38.87
CA GLY A 182 15.33 -10.51 -39.14
C GLY A 182 16.39 -11.22 -38.29
N ARG A 183 16.19 -12.52 -38.02
CA ARG A 183 17.15 -13.43 -37.37
C ARG A 183 18.09 -14.05 -38.40
N GLY A 184 19.36 -14.22 -38.04
CA GLY A 184 20.34 -14.94 -38.84
C GLY A 184 20.02 -16.42 -38.95
N ARG A 185 20.51 -17.04 -40.02
CA ARG A 185 20.43 -18.49 -40.30
C ARG A 185 21.73 -18.91 -40.95
N ASP A 186 22.22 -20.11 -40.61
CA ASP A 186 23.37 -20.75 -41.26
C ASP A 186 24.63 -19.86 -41.34
N GLY A 187 24.90 -19.11 -40.26
CA GLY A 187 26.05 -18.21 -40.16
C GLY A 187 25.90 -16.87 -40.90
N GLN A 188 24.79 -16.63 -41.59
CA GLN A 188 24.49 -15.34 -42.22
C GLN A 188 23.71 -14.43 -41.25
N PRO A 189 24.06 -13.13 -41.15
CA PRO A 189 23.35 -12.20 -40.30
C PRO A 189 21.91 -12.00 -40.79
N GLY A 190 20.99 -11.87 -39.84
CA GLY A 190 19.59 -11.61 -40.11
C GLY A 190 19.40 -10.26 -40.78
N ARG A 191 18.47 -10.19 -41.73
CA ARG A 191 18.15 -8.95 -42.45
C ARG A 191 17.65 -7.88 -41.47
N THR A 192 18.10 -6.64 -41.64
CA THR A 192 17.63 -5.49 -40.86
C THR A 192 16.31 -4.93 -41.39
N GLU A 193 15.92 -5.27 -42.61
CA GLU A 193 14.65 -4.84 -43.23
C GLU A 193 14.01 -6.00 -44.01
N GLY A 194 12.68 -6.00 -44.10
CA GLY A 194 11.93 -6.99 -44.85
C GLY A 194 10.47 -7.09 -44.42
N PHE A 195 9.85 -8.23 -44.67
CA PHE A 195 8.47 -8.54 -44.29
C PHE A 195 8.43 -9.66 -43.27
N CYS A 196 7.53 -9.55 -42.29
CA CYS A 196 7.30 -10.56 -41.28
C CYS A 196 6.77 -11.84 -41.95
N PRO A 197 7.42 -13.00 -41.77
CA PRO A 197 6.97 -14.24 -42.39
C PRO A 197 5.65 -14.76 -41.78
N LYS A 198 5.25 -14.26 -40.59
CA LYS A 198 4.02 -14.68 -39.91
C LYS A 198 2.79 -13.88 -40.31
N CYS A 199 2.89 -12.55 -40.38
CA CYS A 199 1.74 -11.67 -40.63
C CYS A 199 1.89 -10.78 -41.88
N GLY A 200 3.02 -10.85 -42.60
CA GLY A 200 3.26 -10.03 -43.78
C GLY A 200 3.63 -8.57 -43.49
N ALA A 201 3.56 -8.10 -42.24
CA ALA A 201 3.88 -6.71 -41.91
C ALA A 201 5.35 -6.36 -42.21
N GLN A 202 5.58 -5.20 -42.81
CA GLN A 202 6.94 -4.70 -43.06
C GLN A 202 7.65 -4.38 -41.74
N PHE A 203 8.95 -4.66 -41.68
CA PHE A 203 9.83 -4.26 -40.58
C PHE A 203 11.09 -3.59 -41.13
N SER A 204 11.61 -2.61 -40.40
CA SER A 204 12.92 -1.99 -40.63
C SER A 204 13.54 -1.64 -39.29
N PHE A 205 14.79 -2.07 -39.10
CA PHE A 205 15.62 -1.78 -37.93
C PHE A 205 16.76 -0.81 -38.25
N THR A 206 16.73 -0.20 -39.45
CA THR A 206 17.74 0.75 -39.90
C THR A 206 17.32 2.17 -39.52
N PRO A 207 18.22 2.99 -38.95
CA PRO A 207 17.96 4.41 -38.75
C PRO A 207 17.59 5.10 -40.08
N LYS A 208 16.50 5.85 -40.07
CA LYS A 208 16.01 6.63 -41.21
C LYS A 208 16.58 8.05 -41.23
N LEU A 209 16.95 8.59 -40.07
CA LEU A 209 17.68 9.84 -39.95
C LEU A 209 19.13 9.58 -39.50
N LYS A 210 20.05 10.40 -39.98
CA LYS A 210 21.48 10.38 -39.68
C LYS A 210 21.91 11.68 -39.02
N ALA A 211 23.03 11.61 -38.29
CA ALA A 211 23.64 12.80 -37.72
C ALA A 211 23.99 13.81 -38.83
N GLY A 212 23.57 15.06 -38.66
CA GLY A 212 23.73 16.13 -39.64
C GLY A 212 22.49 16.43 -40.49
N ASP A 213 21.53 15.49 -40.58
CA ASP A 213 20.28 15.71 -41.33
C ASP A 213 19.50 16.90 -40.74
N LEU A 214 18.93 17.73 -41.62
CA LEU A 214 18.11 18.88 -41.23
C LEU A 214 16.65 18.61 -41.57
N VAL A 215 15.90 18.11 -40.60
CA VAL A 215 14.48 17.77 -40.74
C VAL A 215 13.64 19.05 -40.74
N ALA A 216 12.76 19.18 -41.73
CA ALA A 216 11.87 20.32 -41.95
C ALA A 216 12.57 21.70 -41.87
N ASN A 217 13.84 21.79 -42.30
CA ASN A 217 14.68 22.98 -42.23
C ASN A 217 14.85 23.58 -40.81
N GLN A 218 14.56 22.81 -39.76
CA GLN A 218 14.55 23.30 -38.38
C GLN A 218 15.33 22.41 -37.42
N TYR A 219 15.19 21.08 -37.53
CA TYR A 219 15.70 20.15 -36.54
C TYR A 219 16.97 19.48 -37.06
N GLN A 220 18.13 19.88 -36.53
CA GLN A 220 19.41 19.28 -36.89
C GLN A 220 19.64 18.02 -36.07
N VAL A 221 19.57 16.85 -36.71
CA VAL A 221 19.72 15.54 -36.07
C VAL A 221 21.14 15.35 -35.56
N ALA A 222 21.29 14.96 -34.30
CA ALA A 222 22.56 14.65 -33.67
C ALA A 222 22.86 13.14 -33.67
N GLY A 223 21.83 12.30 -33.61
CA GLY A 223 21.97 10.84 -33.66
C GLY A 223 20.78 10.10 -33.06
N CYS A 224 20.91 8.78 -32.93
CA CYS A 224 19.88 7.94 -32.31
C CYS A 224 20.03 7.90 -30.79
N LEU A 225 18.93 7.98 -30.06
CA LEU A 225 18.86 7.79 -28.60
C LEU A 225 18.48 6.37 -28.23
N ALA A 226 17.46 5.83 -28.88
CA ALA A 226 16.88 4.54 -28.55
C ALA A 226 16.12 3.95 -29.74
N HIS A 227 15.74 2.68 -29.64
CA HIS A 227 14.85 2.00 -30.59
C HIS A 227 13.69 1.37 -29.82
N GLY A 228 12.45 1.67 -30.23
CA GLY A 228 11.21 1.17 -29.62
C GLY A 228 10.28 0.50 -30.63
N GLY A 229 9.02 0.26 -30.22
CA GLY A 229 8.01 -0.42 -31.05
C GLY A 229 7.62 0.33 -32.32
N LEU A 230 7.74 1.67 -32.32
CA LEU A 230 7.46 2.55 -33.47
C LEU A 230 8.74 2.94 -34.25
N GLY A 231 9.87 2.29 -33.95
CA GLY A 231 11.15 2.51 -34.61
C GLY A 231 12.15 3.33 -33.79
N TRP A 232 13.09 3.97 -34.49
CA TRP A 232 14.16 4.76 -33.89
C TRP A 232 13.68 6.09 -33.32
N ILE A 233 14.26 6.45 -32.19
CA ILE A 233 14.11 7.73 -31.49
C ILE A 233 15.40 8.50 -31.68
N TYR A 234 15.32 9.74 -32.14
CA TYR A 234 16.47 10.57 -32.49
C TYR A 234 16.57 11.79 -31.58
N LEU A 235 17.79 12.22 -31.28
CA LEU A 235 18.07 13.51 -30.65
C LEU A 235 18.38 14.54 -31.75
N ALA A 236 17.81 15.74 -31.65
CA ALA A 236 18.10 16.84 -32.56
C ALA A 236 18.18 18.18 -31.81
N LYS A 237 18.80 19.17 -32.45
CA LYS A 237 18.78 20.56 -32.00
C LYS A 237 17.72 21.33 -32.79
N ASP A 238 16.84 22.02 -32.09
CA ASP A 238 15.87 22.94 -32.67
C ASP A 238 16.53 24.29 -32.98
N LYS A 239 16.80 24.55 -34.26
CA LYS A 239 17.51 25.75 -34.71
C LYS A 239 16.71 27.04 -34.53
N ASN A 240 15.39 26.94 -34.40
CA ASN A 240 14.53 28.11 -34.22
C ASN A 240 14.40 28.53 -32.76
N VAL A 241 14.79 27.66 -31.81
CA VAL A 241 14.64 27.89 -30.37
C VAL A 241 15.95 27.64 -29.65
N SER A 242 16.93 28.52 -29.89
CA SER A 242 18.21 28.57 -29.18
C SER A 242 18.98 27.23 -29.11
N ASP A 243 18.94 26.43 -30.18
CA ASP A 243 19.63 25.13 -30.25
C ASP A 243 19.22 24.14 -29.12
N ARG A 244 18.02 24.29 -28.56
CA ARG A 244 17.53 23.39 -27.51
C ARG A 244 17.45 21.95 -28.02
N TRP A 245 17.65 21.00 -27.12
CA TRP A 245 17.51 19.58 -27.41
C TRP A 245 16.04 19.19 -27.55
N VAL A 246 15.74 18.45 -28.61
CA VAL A 246 14.42 17.86 -28.88
C VAL A 246 14.57 16.41 -29.30
N VAL A 247 13.49 15.65 -29.16
CA VAL A 247 13.42 14.26 -29.59
C VAL A 247 12.50 14.14 -30.81
N LEU A 248 12.96 13.41 -31.82
CA LEU A 248 12.15 13.04 -32.99
C LEU A 248 11.81 11.55 -32.89
N LYS A 249 10.51 11.23 -32.98
CA LYS A 249 10.02 9.84 -33.03
C LYS A 249 9.22 9.64 -34.30
N GLY A 250 9.58 8.61 -35.07
CA GLY A 250 8.86 8.28 -36.30
C GLY A 250 7.42 7.85 -36.02
N LEU A 251 6.49 8.33 -36.83
CA LEU A 251 5.15 7.78 -36.95
C LEU A 251 5.23 6.57 -37.89
N LEU A 252 4.49 5.49 -37.59
CA LEU A 252 4.57 4.26 -38.38
C LEU A 252 4.37 4.55 -39.87
N ASN A 253 5.31 4.06 -40.68
CA ASN A 253 5.38 4.22 -42.13
C ASN A 253 4.09 3.77 -42.81
N THR A 254 3.22 4.71 -43.17
CA THR A 254 2.34 4.54 -44.31
C THR A 254 3.16 4.98 -45.52
N GLY A 255 3.46 4.08 -46.46
CA GLY A 255 4.10 4.44 -47.73
C GLY A 255 3.22 5.31 -48.65
N ASP A 256 2.18 5.90 -48.07
CA ASP A 256 1.14 6.71 -48.66
C ASP A 256 1.09 8.04 -47.90
N ALA A 257 1.20 9.15 -48.65
CA ALA A 257 1.22 10.50 -48.11
C ALA A 257 -0.14 10.91 -47.53
N ASP A 258 -1.24 10.37 -48.07
CA ASP A 258 -2.58 10.67 -47.58
C ASP A 258 -2.83 10.00 -46.23
N ALA A 259 -2.41 8.75 -46.07
CA ALA A 259 -2.48 8.03 -44.80
C ALA A 259 -1.56 8.66 -43.72
N LEU A 260 -0.43 9.25 -44.11
CA LEU A 260 0.41 10.00 -43.18
C LEU A 260 -0.27 11.29 -42.71
N ALA A 261 -0.92 12.01 -43.63
CA ALA A 261 -1.67 13.22 -43.30
C ALA A 261 -2.85 12.93 -42.36
N VAL A 262 -3.57 11.82 -42.57
CA VAL A 262 -4.64 11.36 -41.66
C VAL A 262 -4.08 11.02 -40.28
N ALA A 263 -3.02 10.22 -40.20
CA ALA A 263 -2.39 9.86 -38.92
C ALA A 263 -1.87 11.09 -38.14
N LEU A 264 -1.39 12.11 -38.86
CA LEU A 264 -1.01 13.39 -38.26
C LEU A 264 -2.20 14.15 -37.70
N ILE A 265 -3.30 14.25 -38.46
CA ILE A 265 -4.54 14.90 -38.00
C ILE A 265 -5.11 14.17 -36.77
N GLU A 266 -5.15 12.84 -36.78
CA GLU A 266 -5.63 12.02 -35.66
C GLU A 266 -4.83 12.22 -34.38
N LYS A 267 -3.56 12.66 -34.46
CA LYS A 267 -2.68 12.88 -33.30
C LYS A 267 -2.47 14.35 -32.95
N GLN A 268 -3.03 15.29 -33.72
CA GLN A 268 -2.89 16.73 -33.46
C GLN A 268 -3.43 17.16 -32.09
N PHE A 269 -4.46 16.48 -31.57
CA PHE A 269 -5.01 16.80 -30.25
C PHE A 269 -3.97 16.65 -29.12
N LEU A 270 -2.93 15.82 -29.32
CA LEU A 270 -1.86 15.65 -28.34
C LEU A 270 -0.98 16.90 -28.19
N ALA A 271 -0.94 17.79 -29.19
CA ALA A 271 -0.25 19.07 -29.07
C ALA A 271 -0.96 20.05 -28.11
N GLN A 272 -2.22 19.79 -27.75
CA GLN A 272 -2.96 20.58 -26.76
C GLN A 272 -2.71 20.12 -25.31
N VAL A 273 -1.99 19.01 -25.13
CA VAL A 273 -1.67 18.46 -23.80
C VAL A 273 -0.48 19.25 -23.24
N GLU A 274 -0.78 20.20 -22.34
CA GLU A 274 0.23 20.99 -21.63
C GLU A 274 0.15 20.71 -20.12
N HIS A 275 1.11 19.96 -19.59
CA HIS A 275 1.17 19.65 -18.17
C HIS A 275 2.63 19.41 -17.72
N PRO A 276 3.08 19.94 -16.57
CA PRO A 276 4.48 19.86 -16.15
C PRO A 276 5.02 18.43 -15.99
N LEU A 277 4.15 17.47 -15.68
CA LEU A 277 4.48 16.06 -15.52
C LEU A 277 4.32 15.23 -16.81
N ILE A 278 4.00 15.85 -17.94
CA ILE A 278 3.82 15.18 -19.24
C ILE A 278 4.81 15.77 -20.24
N VAL A 279 5.45 14.94 -21.05
CA VAL A 279 6.32 15.39 -22.14
C VAL A 279 5.56 16.30 -23.11
N GLU A 280 6.14 17.46 -23.43
CA GLU A 280 5.53 18.39 -24.37
C GLU A 280 5.75 17.93 -25.82
N ILE A 281 4.69 17.94 -26.63
CA ILE A 281 4.79 17.79 -28.09
C ILE A 281 4.89 19.19 -28.70
N TYR A 282 6.00 19.46 -29.38
CA TYR A 282 6.26 20.76 -29.98
C TYR A 282 5.73 20.88 -31.40
N ASN A 283 5.86 19.81 -32.19
CA ASN A 283 5.54 19.88 -33.60
C ASN A 283 5.31 18.49 -34.20
N PHE A 284 4.71 18.49 -35.38
CA PHE A 284 4.66 17.33 -36.26
C PHE A 284 5.26 17.70 -37.60
N VAL A 285 6.23 16.93 -38.08
CA VAL A 285 6.99 17.25 -39.29
C VAL A 285 7.09 16.05 -40.21
N SER A 286 7.30 16.32 -41.49
CA SER A 286 7.62 15.29 -42.48
C SER A 286 9.03 15.48 -43.04
N HIS A 287 9.70 14.38 -43.36
CA HIS A 287 11.01 14.35 -44.00
C HIS A 287 11.12 13.07 -44.83
N ASP A 288 11.52 13.21 -46.10
CA ASP A 288 11.71 12.09 -47.04
C ASP A 288 10.54 11.08 -47.08
N GLY A 289 9.30 11.60 -47.03
CA GLY A 289 8.08 10.79 -47.08
C GLY A 289 7.70 10.08 -45.78
N ALA A 290 8.42 10.32 -44.67
CA ALA A 290 8.09 9.83 -43.34
C ALA A 290 7.69 10.98 -42.41
N GLY A 291 6.73 10.74 -41.51
CA GLY A 291 6.34 11.70 -40.48
C GLY A 291 7.03 11.45 -39.14
N TYR A 292 7.25 12.53 -38.40
CA TYR A 292 7.91 12.55 -37.11
C TYR A 292 7.13 13.44 -36.14
N ILE A 293 7.00 12.96 -34.91
CA ILE A 293 6.59 13.79 -33.77
C ILE A 293 7.86 14.41 -33.18
N VAL A 294 7.84 15.72 -33.00
CA VAL A 294 8.89 16.47 -32.30
C VAL A 294 8.40 16.73 -30.88
N MET A 295 9.17 16.29 -29.89
CA MET A 295 8.83 16.41 -28.48
C MET A 295 10.02 16.87 -27.64
N GLU A 296 9.73 17.29 -26.42
CA GLU A 296 10.72 17.63 -25.41
C GLU A 296 11.74 16.51 -25.17
N TYR A 297 13.02 16.88 -25.02
CA TYR A 297 14.04 15.97 -24.50
C TYR A 297 13.99 15.91 -22.97
N VAL A 298 13.64 14.74 -22.44
CA VAL A 298 13.61 14.49 -20.99
C VAL A 298 14.93 13.83 -20.56
N GLY A 299 15.85 14.63 -20.02
CA GLY A 299 17.23 14.22 -19.65
C GLY A 299 17.37 13.45 -18.33
N GLY A 300 16.50 12.47 -18.08
CA GLY A 300 16.47 11.67 -16.86
C GLY A 300 16.63 10.16 -17.08
N ILE A 301 16.36 9.38 -16.03
CA ILE A 301 16.43 7.91 -16.06
C ILE A 301 15.01 7.33 -15.94
N SER A 302 14.66 6.37 -16.80
CA SER A 302 13.37 5.67 -16.70
C SER A 302 13.30 4.83 -15.41
N LEU A 303 12.11 4.66 -14.82
CA LEU A 303 11.98 3.80 -13.63
C LEU A 303 12.40 2.35 -13.93
N LYS A 304 12.25 1.90 -15.17
CA LYS A 304 12.81 0.61 -15.62
C LYS A 304 14.32 0.56 -15.52
N ASP A 305 15.03 1.60 -15.97
CA ASP A 305 16.49 1.61 -15.92
C ASP A 305 16.98 1.75 -14.49
N ILE A 306 16.25 2.46 -13.61
CA ILE A 306 16.51 2.47 -12.17
C ILE A 306 16.42 1.04 -11.59
N LEU A 307 15.38 0.27 -11.94
CA LEU A 307 15.27 -1.13 -11.51
C LEU A 307 16.44 -1.99 -12.03
N LYS A 308 16.86 -1.79 -13.29
CA LYS A 308 18.03 -2.49 -13.84
C LYS A 308 19.32 -2.12 -13.14
N ASP A 309 19.54 -0.84 -12.83
CA ASP A 309 20.71 -0.36 -12.10
C ASP A 309 20.77 -1.02 -10.71
N ARG A 310 19.63 -1.06 -10.00
CA ARG A 310 19.51 -1.70 -8.68
C ARG A 310 19.81 -3.20 -8.72
N MET A 311 19.34 -3.88 -9.76
CA MET A 311 19.60 -5.30 -9.98
C MET A 311 21.07 -5.57 -10.33
N ARG A 312 21.66 -4.72 -11.20
CA ARG A 312 23.11 -4.74 -11.49
C ARG A 312 23.93 -4.58 -10.21
N ALA A 313 23.56 -3.63 -9.36
CA ALA A 313 24.22 -3.39 -8.08
C ALA A 313 24.04 -4.55 -7.09
N ALA A 314 22.96 -5.33 -7.21
CA ALA A 314 22.67 -6.49 -6.36
C ALA A 314 23.30 -7.81 -6.88
N GLY A 315 24.34 -7.74 -7.73
CA GLY A 315 25.00 -8.92 -8.30
C GLY A 315 24.07 -9.75 -9.20
N GLY A 316 22.96 -9.15 -9.59
CA GLY A 316 21.98 -9.70 -10.50
C GLY A 316 20.75 -10.36 -9.93
N SER A 317 20.65 -10.36 -8.61
CA SER A 317 19.39 -10.62 -7.94
C SER A 317 18.43 -9.46 -8.16
N TYR A 318 17.16 -9.78 -8.38
CA TYR A 318 16.11 -8.77 -8.50
C TYR A 318 16.04 -7.94 -7.21
N ASN A 319 16.03 -6.61 -7.35
CA ASN A 319 16.09 -5.66 -6.24
C ASN A 319 15.04 -4.55 -6.46
N PRO A 320 13.78 -4.77 -6.03
CA PRO A 320 12.70 -3.81 -6.26
C PRO A 320 12.97 -2.48 -5.56
N LEU A 321 12.18 -1.47 -5.90
CA LEU A 321 12.14 -0.24 -5.12
C LEU A 321 11.55 -0.53 -3.73
N PRO A 322 12.01 0.17 -2.67
CA PRO A 322 11.28 0.23 -1.43
C PRO A 322 9.82 0.66 -1.67
N VAL A 323 8.88 0.03 -0.97
CA VAL A 323 7.44 0.22 -1.19
C VAL A 323 7.04 1.69 -1.12
N ASP A 324 7.55 2.44 -0.14
CA ASP A 324 7.31 3.87 0.02
C ASP A 324 7.82 4.69 -1.15
N GLN A 325 8.97 4.33 -1.75
CA GLN A 325 9.48 5.02 -2.94
C GLN A 325 8.64 4.70 -4.18
N ALA A 326 8.19 3.46 -4.35
CA ALA A 326 7.30 3.07 -5.44
C ALA A 326 5.95 3.82 -5.34
N LEU A 327 5.36 3.88 -4.14
CA LEU A 327 4.16 4.67 -3.87
C LEU A 327 4.39 6.16 -4.14
N ALA A 328 5.55 6.72 -3.76
CA ALA A 328 5.89 8.11 -4.01
C ALA A 328 5.93 8.45 -5.52
N TYR A 329 6.53 7.59 -6.35
CA TYR A 329 6.53 7.79 -7.81
C TYR A 329 5.13 7.78 -8.40
N ILE A 330 4.28 6.84 -7.98
CA ILE A 330 2.90 6.76 -8.46
C ILE A 330 2.13 8.00 -7.99
N LEU A 331 2.22 8.36 -6.71
CA LEU A 331 1.52 9.52 -6.15
C LEU A 331 1.87 10.82 -6.87
N GLU A 332 3.14 10.98 -7.26
CA GLU A 332 3.62 12.15 -7.99
C GLU A 332 3.02 12.24 -9.39
N VAL A 333 2.81 11.11 -10.09
CA VAL A 333 2.32 11.13 -11.47
C VAL A 333 0.79 11.18 -11.60
N LEU A 334 0.02 10.82 -10.56
CA LEU A 334 -1.45 10.83 -10.60
C LEU A 334 -2.09 12.16 -11.05
N PRO A 335 -1.58 13.36 -10.71
CA PRO A 335 -2.12 14.62 -11.24
C PRO A 335 -2.10 14.71 -12.78
N ALA A 336 -1.10 14.08 -13.42
CA ALA A 336 -1.03 14.03 -14.88
C ALA A 336 -2.16 13.18 -15.48
N PHE A 337 -2.49 12.06 -14.84
CA PHE A 337 -3.65 11.24 -15.23
C PHE A 337 -4.96 11.99 -15.01
N GLN A 338 -5.11 12.69 -13.89
CA GLN A 338 -6.31 13.48 -13.61
C GLN A 338 -6.51 14.54 -14.71
N TYR A 339 -5.43 15.24 -15.08
CA TYR A 339 -5.45 16.21 -16.17
C TYR A 339 -5.89 15.59 -17.51
N LEU A 340 -5.36 14.43 -17.89
CA LEU A 340 -5.78 13.72 -19.10
C LEU A 340 -7.26 13.32 -19.03
N HIS A 341 -7.70 12.77 -17.90
CA HIS A 341 -9.08 12.31 -17.70
C HIS A 341 -10.07 13.48 -17.76
N ASP A 342 -9.71 14.65 -17.22
CA ASP A 342 -10.51 15.89 -17.30
C ASP A 342 -10.67 16.40 -18.74
N LEU A 343 -9.68 16.16 -19.60
CA LEU A 343 -9.74 16.46 -21.04
C LEU A 343 -10.47 15.38 -21.86
N GLY A 344 -10.97 14.33 -21.21
CA GLY A 344 -11.59 13.19 -21.88
C GLY A 344 -10.58 12.29 -22.60
N LEU A 345 -9.34 12.25 -22.14
CA LEU A 345 -8.25 11.41 -22.67
C LEU A 345 -7.89 10.29 -21.69
N VAL A 346 -7.36 9.18 -22.20
CA VAL A 346 -6.80 8.06 -21.42
C VAL A 346 -5.41 7.70 -21.94
N TYR A 347 -4.53 7.23 -21.05
CA TYR A 347 -3.11 7.02 -21.33
C TYR A 347 -2.81 5.66 -22.00
N CYS A 348 -3.50 4.61 -21.56
CA CYS A 348 -3.55 3.25 -22.11
C CYS A 348 -2.27 2.39 -22.01
N ASP A 349 -1.06 2.95 -21.99
CA ASP A 349 0.20 2.18 -21.95
C ASP A 349 1.13 2.58 -20.80
N PHE A 350 0.58 2.75 -19.58
CA PHE A 350 1.42 3.11 -18.44
C PHE A 350 2.21 1.90 -17.91
N LYS A 351 3.53 2.09 -17.80
CA LYS A 351 4.53 1.09 -17.38
C LYS A 351 5.82 1.78 -16.94
N PRO A 352 6.76 1.09 -16.24
CA PRO A 352 7.99 1.69 -15.76
C PRO A 352 8.88 2.34 -16.84
N ASP A 353 8.81 1.87 -18.10
CA ASP A 353 9.51 2.47 -19.24
C ASP A 353 9.05 3.90 -19.54
N ASN A 354 7.79 4.20 -19.24
CA ASN A 354 7.11 5.44 -19.68
C ASN A 354 7.11 6.54 -18.60
N LEU A 355 7.85 6.35 -17.50
CA LEU A 355 8.01 7.33 -16.44
C LEU A 355 9.50 7.58 -16.20
N ILE A 356 9.96 8.81 -16.45
CA ILE A 356 11.35 9.23 -16.28
C ILE A 356 11.47 10.10 -15.03
N GLN A 357 12.45 9.78 -14.19
CA GLN A 357 12.87 10.66 -13.10
C GLN A 357 13.94 11.64 -13.58
N VAL A 358 13.70 12.94 -13.38
CA VAL A 358 14.64 14.04 -13.66
C VAL A 358 14.92 14.76 -12.34
N GLY A 359 16.08 14.50 -11.73
CA GLY A 359 16.39 15.06 -10.41
C GLY A 359 15.37 14.59 -9.37
N ASP A 360 14.62 15.51 -8.77
CA ASP A 360 13.58 15.27 -7.78
C ASP A 360 12.14 15.35 -8.34
N ALA A 361 12.00 15.33 -9.66
CA ALA A 361 10.70 15.31 -10.36
C ALA A 361 10.55 14.07 -11.27
N VAL A 362 9.34 13.83 -11.75
CA VAL A 362 9.05 12.82 -12.78
C VAL A 362 8.35 13.41 -13.98
N LYS A 363 8.46 12.72 -15.12
CA LYS A 363 7.76 13.06 -16.34
C LYS A 363 7.28 11.81 -17.07
N LEU A 364 6.01 11.80 -17.43
CA LEU A 364 5.43 10.82 -18.34
C LEU A 364 5.95 11.06 -19.74
N ILE A 365 6.41 9.98 -20.37
CA ILE A 365 6.89 9.98 -21.75
C ILE A 365 6.13 8.95 -22.57
N ASP A 366 6.09 9.18 -23.88
CA ASP A 366 5.38 8.34 -24.86
C ASP A 366 3.86 8.46 -24.82
N LEU A 367 3.35 9.49 -25.51
CA LEU A 367 1.91 9.71 -25.71
C LEU A 367 1.34 8.88 -26.89
N GLY A 368 2.09 7.91 -27.42
CA GLY A 368 1.66 7.11 -28.57
C GLY A 368 0.37 6.32 -28.33
N GLY A 369 0.19 5.82 -27.10
CA GLY A 369 -1.01 5.10 -26.67
C GLY A 369 -2.19 5.99 -26.26
N VAL A 370 -1.96 7.30 -26.08
CA VAL A 370 -3.00 8.22 -25.62
C VAL A 370 -4.09 8.36 -26.67
N ARG A 371 -5.34 8.35 -26.20
CA ARG A 371 -6.54 8.46 -27.03
C ARG A 371 -7.70 9.10 -26.29
N ARG A 372 -8.73 9.46 -27.03
CA ARG A 372 -9.97 10.03 -26.48
C ARG A 372 -10.85 8.92 -25.90
N LEU A 373 -11.63 9.25 -24.87
CA LEU A 373 -12.57 8.31 -24.24
C LEU A 373 -13.72 7.90 -25.17
N ASP A 374 -14.05 8.75 -26.16
CA ASP A 374 -15.11 8.54 -27.16
C ASP A 374 -14.59 7.91 -28.46
N ASP A 375 -13.34 7.45 -28.50
CA ASP A 375 -12.72 6.81 -29.66
C ASP A 375 -12.89 5.28 -29.60
N ASP A 376 -13.90 4.78 -30.31
CA ASP A 376 -14.21 3.35 -30.40
C ASP A 376 -13.65 2.67 -31.67
N GLU A 377 -13.12 3.45 -32.62
CA GLU A 377 -12.72 2.95 -33.94
C GLU A 377 -11.21 2.68 -34.04
N SER A 378 -10.38 3.45 -33.34
CA SER A 378 -8.93 3.35 -33.47
C SER A 378 -8.38 2.07 -32.84
N ALA A 379 -7.27 1.56 -33.42
CA ALA A 379 -6.58 0.41 -32.87
C ALA A 379 -6.06 0.69 -31.45
N ILE A 380 -6.36 -0.22 -30.52
CA ILE A 380 -5.93 -0.11 -29.13
C ILE A 380 -4.57 -0.77 -28.95
N TYR A 381 -3.59 0.03 -28.55
CA TYR A 381 -2.25 -0.45 -28.22
C TYR A 381 -2.10 -0.58 -26.71
N GLY A 382 -1.47 -1.67 -26.25
CA GLY A 382 -1.13 -1.86 -24.85
C GLY A 382 -0.08 -2.95 -24.67
N THR A 383 0.66 -2.86 -23.56
CA THR A 383 1.70 -3.84 -23.25
C THR A 383 1.11 -5.05 -22.50
N ILE A 384 1.38 -6.26 -23.01
CA ILE A 384 0.98 -7.52 -22.35
C ILE A 384 1.52 -7.55 -20.91
N GLY A 385 0.63 -7.89 -19.96
CA GLY A 385 0.93 -7.92 -18.53
C GLY A 385 0.72 -6.60 -17.80
N TYR A 386 0.38 -5.51 -18.52
CA TYR A 386 -0.05 -4.22 -17.95
C TYR A 386 -1.48 -3.86 -18.36
N GLN A 387 -1.85 -4.10 -19.62
CA GLN A 387 -3.16 -3.76 -20.16
C GLN A 387 -4.29 -4.44 -19.38
N ALA A 388 -5.36 -3.69 -19.11
CA ALA A 388 -6.54 -4.20 -18.42
C ALA A 388 -7.26 -5.26 -19.27
N PRO A 389 -7.77 -6.35 -18.66
CA PRO A 389 -8.27 -7.51 -19.39
C PRO A 389 -9.53 -7.24 -20.22
N GLU A 390 -10.34 -6.25 -19.84
CA GLU A 390 -11.56 -5.86 -20.53
C GLU A 390 -11.31 -5.04 -21.79
N VAL A 391 -10.14 -4.41 -21.92
CA VAL A 391 -9.86 -3.42 -22.97
C VAL A 391 -10.06 -3.96 -24.39
N PRO A 392 -9.62 -5.18 -24.74
CA PRO A 392 -9.86 -5.74 -26.07
C PRO A 392 -11.35 -5.94 -26.42
N GLN A 393 -12.24 -5.94 -25.44
CA GLN A 393 -13.68 -6.25 -25.60
C GLN A 393 -14.57 -5.04 -25.39
N VAL A 394 -14.24 -4.20 -24.41
CA VAL A 394 -15.06 -3.08 -23.93
C VAL A 394 -14.47 -1.73 -24.32
N GLY A 395 -13.20 -1.69 -24.71
CA GLY A 395 -12.47 -0.45 -24.98
C GLY A 395 -11.79 0.13 -23.75
N THR A 396 -11.15 1.29 -23.95
CA THR A 396 -10.34 1.97 -22.93
C THR A 396 -11.18 2.90 -22.06
N SER A 397 -10.86 2.98 -20.78
CA SER A 397 -11.56 3.81 -19.80
C SER A 397 -10.61 4.32 -18.70
N VAL A 398 -11.08 5.25 -17.88
CA VAL A 398 -10.39 5.67 -16.66
C VAL A 398 -10.04 4.46 -15.78
N ALA A 399 -10.97 3.50 -15.65
CA ALA A 399 -10.76 2.27 -14.89
C ALA A 399 -9.65 1.39 -15.49
N SER A 400 -9.47 1.42 -16.82
CA SER A 400 -8.37 0.70 -17.48
C SER A 400 -7.01 1.35 -17.23
N ASP A 401 -6.93 2.69 -17.15
CA ASP A 401 -5.70 3.40 -16.74
C ASP A 401 -5.35 3.05 -15.28
N ILE A 402 -6.33 3.08 -14.38
CA ILE A 402 -6.14 2.69 -12.96
C ILE A 402 -5.56 1.27 -12.84
N TYR A 403 -6.01 0.34 -13.69
CA TYR A 403 -5.43 -1.01 -13.75
C TYR A 403 -3.95 -0.95 -14.14
N THR A 404 -3.59 -0.24 -15.21
CA THR A 404 -2.18 -0.11 -15.64
C THR A 404 -1.29 0.53 -14.55
N ILE A 405 -1.83 1.48 -13.78
CA ILE A 405 -1.16 2.08 -12.62
C ILE A 405 -0.92 1.02 -11.53
N GLY A 406 -1.91 0.16 -11.24
CA GLY A 406 -1.79 -0.91 -10.25
C GLY A 406 -0.74 -1.96 -10.65
N ARG A 407 -0.74 -2.35 -11.93
CA ARG A 407 0.26 -3.26 -12.49
C ARG A 407 1.66 -2.66 -12.42
N THR A 408 1.79 -1.38 -12.75
CA THR A 408 3.06 -0.65 -12.69
C THR A 408 3.59 -0.56 -11.25
N LEU A 409 2.74 -0.20 -10.29
CA LEU A 409 3.11 -0.16 -8.87
C LEU A 409 3.66 -1.51 -8.41
N LEU A 410 2.98 -2.61 -8.77
CA LEU A 410 3.41 -3.95 -8.39
C LEU A 410 4.79 -4.33 -8.99
N VAL A 411 5.02 -4.01 -10.26
CA VAL A 411 6.34 -4.23 -10.91
C VAL A 411 7.45 -3.39 -10.28
N LEU A 412 7.13 -2.20 -9.76
CA LEU A 412 8.11 -1.34 -9.11
C LEU A 412 8.55 -1.87 -7.73
N MET A 413 7.62 -2.44 -6.96
CA MET A 413 7.84 -2.74 -5.54
C MET A 413 8.03 -4.22 -5.20
N ALA A 414 7.82 -5.15 -6.14
CA ALA A 414 7.91 -6.58 -5.89
C ALA A 414 8.49 -7.36 -7.07
N GLU A 415 9.08 -8.52 -6.77
CA GLU A 415 9.51 -9.46 -7.81
C GLU A 415 8.29 -10.16 -8.45
N PHE A 416 7.66 -9.49 -9.41
CA PHE A 416 6.44 -9.98 -10.05
C PHE A 416 6.72 -10.97 -11.18
N ARG A 417 7.27 -12.16 -10.86
CA ARG A 417 7.56 -13.20 -11.86
C ARG A 417 6.27 -13.68 -12.57
N GLY A 418 6.35 -13.87 -13.88
CA GLY A 418 5.24 -14.38 -14.68
C GLY A 418 4.13 -13.37 -14.97
N TYR A 419 4.32 -12.07 -14.71
CA TYR A 419 3.31 -11.02 -14.97
C TYR A 419 2.87 -10.90 -16.44
N GLN A 420 3.68 -11.41 -17.38
CA GLN A 420 3.36 -11.47 -18.81
C GLN A 420 3.00 -12.87 -19.32
N SER A 421 2.95 -13.86 -18.42
CA SER A 421 2.64 -15.25 -18.74
C SER A 421 1.57 -15.82 -17.80
N THR A 422 1.94 -16.30 -16.63
CA THR A 422 1.02 -16.90 -15.65
C THR A 422 0.01 -15.89 -15.11
N TYR A 423 0.43 -14.64 -14.88
CA TYR A 423 -0.34 -13.61 -14.20
C TYR A 423 -0.72 -12.44 -15.12
N VAL A 424 -0.93 -12.69 -16.41
CA VAL A 424 -1.26 -11.63 -17.40
C VAL A 424 -2.44 -10.76 -16.95
N ALA A 425 -3.53 -11.39 -16.49
CA ALA A 425 -4.76 -10.73 -16.06
C ALA A 425 -5.09 -10.99 -14.57
N LYS A 426 -4.14 -11.50 -13.80
CA LYS A 426 -4.33 -11.88 -12.38
C LYS A 426 -3.22 -11.33 -11.51
N LEU A 427 -3.48 -11.25 -10.21
CA LEU A 427 -2.44 -11.03 -9.20
C LEU A 427 -1.98 -12.39 -8.64
N PRO A 428 -0.71 -12.52 -8.22
CA PRO A 428 -0.27 -13.68 -7.47
C PRO A 428 -0.89 -13.66 -6.05
N PRO A 429 -0.94 -14.81 -5.36
CA PRO A 429 -1.32 -14.88 -3.95
C PRO A 429 -0.57 -13.85 -3.09
N ALA A 430 -1.25 -13.26 -2.11
CA ALA A 430 -0.65 -12.22 -1.27
C ALA A 430 0.54 -12.73 -0.45
N GLU A 431 0.51 -14.01 -0.05
CA GLU A 431 1.59 -14.69 0.67
C GLU A 431 2.87 -14.86 -0.16
N ASP A 432 2.78 -14.87 -1.48
CA ASP A 432 3.94 -14.98 -2.37
C ASP A 432 4.67 -13.65 -2.53
N ILE A 433 4.08 -12.53 -2.07
CA ILE A 433 4.67 -11.19 -2.13
C ILE A 433 4.94 -10.70 -0.71
N PRO A 434 6.21 -10.64 -0.27
CA PRO A 434 6.57 -10.16 1.07
C PRO A 434 5.99 -8.78 1.42
N ALA A 435 5.95 -7.86 0.45
CA ALA A 435 5.37 -6.52 0.65
C ALA A 435 3.86 -6.56 0.98
N PHE A 436 3.11 -7.50 0.40
CA PHE A 436 1.69 -7.69 0.72
C PHE A 436 1.49 -8.38 2.05
N ALA A 437 2.33 -9.36 2.39
CA ALA A 437 2.30 -10.00 3.69
C ALA A 437 2.63 -9.02 4.84
N ALA A 438 3.50 -8.04 4.59
CA ALA A 438 3.83 -6.97 5.54
C ALA A 438 2.70 -5.92 5.62
N HIS A 439 2.17 -5.47 4.48
CA HIS A 439 1.24 -4.34 4.40
C HIS A 439 -0.10 -4.76 3.77
N ASP A 440 -1.08 -5.09 4.60
CA ASP A 440 -2.42 -5.51 4.16
C ASP A 440 -3.18 -4.40 3.39
N SER A 441 -2.98 -3.13 3.76
CA SER A 441 -3.58 -1.99 3.06
C SER A 441 -3.01 -1.81 1.65
N LEU A 442 -1.72 -2.09 1.46
CA LEU A 442 -1.07 -2.10 0.15
C LEU A 442 -1.62 -3.21 -0.75
N TYR A 443 -1.81 -4.42 -0.20
CA TYR A 443 -2.44 -5.51 -0.93
C TYR A 443 -3.85 -5.11 -1.40
N ARG A 444 -4.67 -4.58 -0.49
CA ARG A 444 -6.05 -4.15 -0.80
C ARG A 444 -6.10 -3.02 -1.82
N LEU A 445 -5.17 -2.06 -1.74
CA LEU A 445 -5.01 -1.00 -2.74
C LEU A 445 -4.76 -1.59 -4.13
N VAL A 446 -3.75 -2.45 -4.29
CA VAL A 446 -3.40 -3.06 -5.58
C VAL A 446 -4.50 -3.99 -6.07
N ALA A 447 -5.12 -4.77 -5.18
CA ALA A 447 -6.24 -5.65 -5.51
C ALA A 447 -7.44 -4.86 -6.05
N LYS A 448 -7.77 -3.71 -5.45
CA LYS A 448 -8.83 -2.82 -5.94
C LYS A 448 -8.45 -2.17 -7.27
N MET A 449 -7.21 -1.70 -7.46
CA MET A 449 -6.75 -1.16 -8.75
C MET A 449 -6.81 -2.20 -9.87
N CYS A 450 -6.49 -3.46 -9.55
CA CYS A 450 -6.41 -4.56 -10.51
C CYS A 450 -7.65 -5.46 -10.51
N ALA A 451 -8.79 -4.97 -10.00
CA ALA A 451 -10.01 -5.77 -9.92
C ALA A 451 -10.44 -6.23 -11.34
N PRO A 452 -10.86 -7.49 -11.53
CA PRO A 452 -11.28 -7.99 -12.84
C PRO A 452 -12.44 -7.19 -13.42
N ASP A 453 -13.46 -6.89 -12.60
CA ASP A 453 -14.54 -5.99 -12.95
C ASP A 453 -14.05 -4.53 -12.84
N PRO A 454 -14.11 -3.72 -13.92
CA PRO A 454 -13.73 -2.32 -13.88
C PRO A 454 -14.52 -1.49 -12.86
N ALA A 455 -15.78 -1.85 -12.57
CA ALA A 455 -16.63 -1.14 -11.62
C ALA A 455 -16.22 -1.34 -10.16
N ASP A 456 -15.46 -2.41 -9.85
CA ASP A 456 -14.90 -2.66 -8.52
C ASP A 456 -13.63 -1.83 -8.24
N ARG A 457 -13.05 -1.21 -9.27
CA ARG A 457 -11.86 -0.35 -9.15
C ARG A 457 -12.20 1.01 -8.53
N PHE A 458 -11.21 1.89 -8.42
CA PHE A 458 -11.46 3.29 -8.02
C PHE A 458 -12.21 4.02 -9.14
N ALA A 459 -13.15 4.90 -8.78
CA ALA A 459 -13.96 5.62 -9.75
C ALA A 459 -13.16 6.73 -10.45
N SER A 460 -12.15 7.29 -9.78
CA SER A 460 -11.24 8.29 -10.33
C SER A 460 -9.81 8.12 -9.80
N VAL A 461 -8.86 8.73 -10.50
CA VAL A 461 -7.46 8.77 -10.03
C VAL A 461 -7.26 9.68 -8.82
N ASP A 462 -8.13 10.68 -8.61
CA ASP A 462 -8.16 11.48 -7.38
C ASP A 462 -8.60 10.64 -6.16
N GLU A 463 -9.61 9.76 -6.32
CA GLU A 463 -9.99 8.80 -5.27
C GLU A 463 -8.82 7.86 -4.93
N LEU A 464 -8.18 7.30 -5.97
CA LEU A 464 -6.97 6.48 -5.81
C LEU A 464 -5.87 7.27 -5.10
N ARG A 465 -5.65 8.54 -5.44
CA ARG A 465 -4.59 9.38 -4.84
C ARG A 465 -4.78 9.55 -3.34
N VAL A 466 -6.02 9.77 -2.89
CA VAL A 466 -6.34 9.87 -1.46
C VAL A 466 -5.99 8.57 -0.72
N GLN A 467 -6.42 7.43 -1.27
CA GLN A 467 -6.17 6.13 -0.65
C GLN A 467 -4.67 5.75 -0.68
N LEU A 468 -3.98 6.03 -1.78
CA LEU A 468 -2.55 5.76 -1.94
C LEU A 468 -1.70 6.60 -0.97
N LEU A 469 -2.11 7.85 -0.69
CA LEU A 469 -1.45 8.69 0.32
C LEU A 469 -1.59 8.11 1.73
N GLY A 470 -2.78 7.58 2.08
CA GLY A 470 -3.02 6.89 3.34
C GLY A 470 -2.12 5.67 3.51
N VAL A 471 -2.05 4.82 2.49
CA VAL A 471 -1.15 3.64 2.47
C VAL A 471 0.32 4.06 2.57
N LEU A 472 0.75 5.13 1.89
CA LEU A 472 2.12 5.64 2.01
C LEU A 472 2.45 6.06 3.45
N ARG A 473 1.53 6.74 4.15
CA ARG A 473 1.72 7.10 5.56
C ARG A 473 1.91 5.87 6.44
N GLU A 474 1.12 4.83 6.23
CA GLU A 474 1.23 3.57 6.98
C GLU A 474 2.59 2.89 6.76
N VAL A 475 3.01 2.77 5.50
CA VAL A 475 4.30 2.15 5.14
C VAL A 475 5.49 2.94 5.73
N VAL A 476 5.40 4.27 5.74
CA VAL A 476 6.43 5.13 6.34
C VAL A 476 6.42 5.03 7.86
N ALA A 477 5.24 5.02 8.47
CA ALA A 477 5.06 4.92 9.92
C ALA A 477 5.66 3.63 10.49
N GLU A 478 5.55 2.51 9.77
CA GLU A 478 6.14 1.23 10.21
C GLU A 478 7.68 1.26 10.29
N LYS A 479 8.34 2.14 9.54
CA LYS A 479 9.80 2.32 9.60
C LYS A 479 10.24 3.16 10.80
N GLN A 480 9.31 3.86 11.46
CA GLN A 480 9.60 4.74 12.58
C GLN A 480 9.32 4.01 13.90
N SER A 481 10.22 4.15 14.87
CA SER A 481 9.98 3.64 16.22
C SER A 481 9.10 4.60 17.00
N GLY A 482 8.00 4.10 17.55
CA GLY A 482 7.14 4.85 18.47
C GLY A 482 5.77 5.21 17.88
N THR A 483 5.21 6.32 18.34
CA THR A 483 3.86 6.77 17.99
C THR A 483 3.88 7.92 16.99
N ALA A 484 2.78 8.09 16.26
CA ALA A 484 2.59 9.24 15.38
C ALA A 484 2.57 10.57 16.17
N LEU A 485 3.36 11.54 15.71
CA LEU A 485 3.38 12.90 16.25
C LEU A 485 2.62 13.92 15.39
N THR A 486 2.22 13.52 14.19
CA THR A 486 1.49 14.37 13.24
C THR A 486 0.14 13.75 12.93
N SER A 487 -0.82 14.59 12.59
CA SER A 487 -2.13 14.16 12.14
C SER A 487 -2.43 14.69 10.75
N ALA A 488 -3.28 13.98 10.04
CA ALA A 488 -3.79 14.38 8.75
C ALA A 488 -5.31 14.20 8.72
N ALA A 489 -6.00 15.23 8.25
CA ALA A 489 -7.44 15.17 8.10
C ALA A 489 -7.82 14.17 7.00
N SER A 490 -8.69 13.21 7.34
CA SER A 490 -9.40 12.40 6.37
C SER A 490 -10.48 13.24 5.68
N VAL A 491 -10.70 12.99 4.40
CA VAL A 491 -11.81 13.57 3.62
C VAL A 491 -13.09 12.75 3.75
N LEU A 492 -13.00 11.50 4.21
CA LEU A 492 -14.11 10.56 4.33
C LEU A 492 -14.62 10.42 5.77
N PHE A 493 -13.73 10.61 6.76
CA PHE A 493 -14.05 10.42 8.17
C PHE A 493 -13.62 11.61 9.03
N GLU A 494 -14.34 11.80 10.14
CA GLU A 494 -13.94 12.67 11.24
C GLU A 494 -12.85 12.01 12.10
N ALA A 495 -12.24 12.76 13.01
CA ALA A 495 -11.32 12.18 13.98
C ALA A 495 -12.10 11.38 15.05
N PRO A 496 -11.52 10.30 15.61
CA PRO A 496 -12.16 9.56 16.69
C PRO A 496 -12.36 10.45 17.93
N VAL A 497 -13.50 10.31 18.60
CA VAL A 497 -13.81 11.03 19.84
C VAL A 497 -13.55 10.10 21.01
N VAL A 498 -12.48 10.34 21.76
CA VAL A 498 -12.15 9.55 22.95
C VAL A 498 -12.63 10.30 24.19
N VAL A 499 -13.67 9.76 24.82
CA VAL A 499 -14.23 10.27 26.08
C VAL A 499 -13.82 9.40 27.27
N SER A 500 -13.60 8.10 27.02
CA SER A 500 -13.30 7.07 28.01
C SER A 500 -12.23 6.09 27.51
N ASP A 501 -11.82 5.19 28.38
CA ASP A 501 -10.91 4.08 28.10
C ASP A 501 -11.52 3.02 27.16
N ALA A 502 -12.82 2.74 27.31
CA ALA A 502 -13.56 1.85 26.42
C ALA A 502 -14.07 2.59 25.18
N LEU A 503 -13.73 2.08 23.99
CA LEU A 503 -14.22 2.58 22.71
C LEU A 503 -15.53 1.87 22.33
N ALA A 504 -16.60 2.63 22.13
CA ALA A 504 -17.90 2.12 21.68
C ALA A 504 -18.23 2.54 20.24
N TRP A 505 -19.33 2.02 19.70
CA TRP A 505 -19.75 2.24 18.30
C TRP A 505 -20.01 3.73 17.98
N ASP A 506 -20.44 4.52 18.96
CA ASP A 506 -20.77 5.94 18.84
C ASP A 506 -19.54 6.85 18.90
N GLN A 507 -18.45 6.36 19.48
CA GLN A 507 -17.14 7.02 19.57
C GLN A 507 -16.21 6.72 18.37
N LEU A 508 -16.57 5.75 17.52
CA LEU A 508 -15.88 5.51 16.26
C LEU A 508 -15.98 6.73 15.34
N PRO A 509 -14.96 6.98 14.48
CA PRO A 509 -14.98 8.06 13.51
C PRO A 509 -16.29 8.17 12.72
N ALA A 510 -16.94 9.33 12.76
CA ALA A 510 -18.13 9.58 11.96
C ALA A 510 -17.76 9.75 10.47
N LEU A 511 -18.70 9.45 9.57
CA LEU A 511 -18.57 9.78 8.16
C LEU A 511 -18.65 11.30 7.97
N ARG A 512 -17.77 11.86 7.15
CA ARG A 512 -17.92 13.25 6.70
C ARG A 512 -19.03 13.35 5.68
N VAL A 513 -19.81 14.41 5.80
CA VAL A 513 -20.88 14.73 4.85
C VAL A 513 -20.26 15.18 3.52
N ASP A 514 -20.72 14.60 2.42
CA ASP A 514 -20.34 15.05 1.07
C ASP A 514 -20.93 16.43 0.80
N THR A 515 -20.06 17.44 0.74
CA THR A 515 -20.46 18.84 0.46
C THR A 515 -20.95 19.07 -0.97
N THR A 516 -20.76 18.11 -1.88
CA THR A 516 -21.22 18.18 -3.27
C THR A 516 -22.61 17.59 -3.49
N ASP A 517 -23.19 16.95 -2.46
CA ASP A 517 -24.56 16.44 -2.51
C ASP A 517 -25.57 17.58 -2.65
N SER A 518 -26.59 17.39 -3.50
CA SER A 518 -27.59 18.42 -3.79
C SER A 518 -28.43 18.81 -2.56
N GLN A 519 -28.48 17.95 -1.54
CA GLN A 519 -29.20 18.18 -0.29
C GLN A 519 -28.31 18.66 0.85
N TYR A 520 -27.01 18.90 0.63
CA TYR A 520 -26.07 19.34 1.67
C TYR A 520 -26.55 20.59 2.43
N ALA A 521 -27.01 21.61 1.71
CA ALA A 521 -27.50 22.86 2.32
C ALA A 521 -28.75 22.66 3.18
N TRP A 522 -29.65 21.77 2.74
CA TRP A 522 -30.84 21.42 3.51
C TRP A 522 -30.50 20.60 4.75
N LEU A 523 -29.62 19.60 4.64
CA LEU A 523 -29.13 18.79 5.76
C LEU A 523 -28.46 19.64 6.83
N SER A 524 -27.73 20.69 6.43
CA SER A 524 -27.08 21.63 7.34
C SER A 524 -28.08 22.44 8.19
N ASN A 525 -29.34 22.56 7.75
CA ASN A 525 -30.40 23.25 8.49
C ASN A 525 -31.22 22.32 9.40
N VAL A 526 -31.01 21.01 9.33
CA VAL A 526 -31.64 20.03 10.25
C VAL A 526 -30.89 20.09 11.58
N SER A 527 -31.46 20.81 12.55
CA SER A 527 -30.79 21.15 13.82
C SER A 527 -31.38 20.48 15.06
N ALA A 528 -32.27 19.50 14.90
CA ALA A 528 -32.78 18.75 16.05
C ALA A 528 -31.65 17.95 16.74
N ASP A 529 -31.49 18.18 18.05
CA ASP A 529 -30.53 17.49 18.92
C ASP A 529 -31.03 16.11 19.34
N ASP A 530 -32.35 15.94 19.55
CA ASP A 530 -32.94 14.64 19.85
C ASP A 530 -32.94 13.73 18.60
N PRO A 531 -32.39 12.50 18.68
CA PRO A 531 -32.31 11.61 17.52
C PRO A 531 -33.67 11.24 16.90
N LYS A 532 -34.75 11.19 17.69
CA LYS A 532 -36.09 10.81 17.18
C LYS A 532 -36.74 11.98 16.46
N GLU A 533 -36.61 13.18 17.00
CA GLU A 533 -37.04 14.42 16.33
C GLU A 533 -36.25 14.64 15.04
N ARG A 534 -34.93 14.49 15.08
CA ARG A 534 -34.06 14.56 13.90
C ARG A 534 -34.48 13.56 12.83
N LEU A 535 -34.77 12.33 13.21
CA LEU A 535 -35.23 11.31 12.26
C LEU A 535 -36.62 11.65 11.68
N ALA A 536 -37.50 12.31 12.44
CA ALA A 536 -38.79 12.77 11.94
C ALA A 536 -38.64 13.86 10.87
N GLU A 537 -37.76 14.82 11.07
CA GLU A 537 -37.43 15.84 10.06
C GLU A 537 -36.84 15.22 8.80
N LEU A 538 -35.97 14.21 8.96
CA LEU A 538 -35.32 13.52 7.84
C LEU A 538 -36.26 12.59 7.03
N LYS A 539 -37.50 12.35 7.47
CA LYS A 539 -38.47 11.52 6.72
C LYS A 539 -39.05 12.22 5.49
N HIS A 540 -39.01 13.55 5.44
CA HIS A 540 -39.62 14.35 4.36
C HIS A 540 -38.60 15.26 3.68
N PRO A 541 -37.54 14.70 3.09
CA PRO A 541 -36.53 15.51 2.41
C PRO A 541 -37.06 16.06 1.08
N PRO A 542 -36.55 17.23 0.62
CA PRO A 542 -36.85 17.75 -0.72
C PRO A 542 -36.48 16.77 -1.85
N ALA A 543 -35.39 16.02 -1.70
CA ALA A 543 -34.99 14.92 -2.56
C ALA A 543 -34.32 13.81 -1.74
N VAL A 544 -34.46 12.56 -2.16
CA VAL A 544 -33.78 11.42 -1.53
C VAL A 544 -32.40 11.25 -2.18
N THR A 545 -31.36 11.62 -1.45
CA THR A 545 -29.95 11.48 -1.86
C THR A 545 -29.19 10.54 -0.93
N PRO A 546 -28.00 10.04 -1.32
CA PRO A 546 -27.17 9.22 -0.45
C PRO A 546 -26.87 9.89 0.90
N GLU A 547 -26.56 11.19 0.94
CA GLU A 547 -26.28 11.90 2.20
C GLU A 547 -27.52 11.97 3.11
N VAL A 548 -28.71 12.18 2.54
CA VAL A 548 -29.96 12.16 3.32
C VAL A 548 -30.20 10.78 3.92
N GLN A 549 -29.95 9.72 3.15
CA GLN A 549 -30.10 8.35 3.65
C GLN A 549 -29.08 8.04 4.76
N LEU A 550 -27.82 8.45 4.62
CA LEU A 550 -26.81 8.29 5.67
C LEU A 550 -27.19 9.05 6.94
N ALA A 551 -27.69 10.28 6.82
CA ALA A 551 -28.19 11.05 7.96
C ALA A 551 -29.36 10.35 8.67
N ARG A 552 -30.30 9.77 7.91
CA ARG A 552 -31.42 8.97 8.44
C ARG A 552 -30.92 7.73 9.17
N ALA A 553 -29.99 6.99 8.57
CA ALA A 553 -29.41 5.80 9.18
C ALA A 553 -28.68 6.15 10.50
N ARG A 554 -27.93 7.26 10.54
CA ARG A 554 -27.22 7.70 11.75
C ARG A 554 -28.18 8.11 12.86
N ALA A 555 -29.22 8.90 12.56
CA ALA A 555 -30.24 9.29 13.54
C ALA A 555 -31.01 8.07 14.06
N ALA A 556 -31.37 7.12 13.19
CA ALA A 556 -32.01 5.87 13.58
C ALA A 556 -31.12 5.00 14.48
N LEU A 557 -29.81 4.94 14.19
CA LEU A 557 -28.85 4.22 15.01
C LEU A 557 -28.74 4.83 16.43
N GLN A 558 -28.67 6.16 16.52
CA GLN A 558 -28.67 6.89 17.80
C GLN A 558 -29.99 6.73 18.58
N ALA A 559 -31.12 6.60 17.88
CA ALA A 559 -32.42 6.31 18.49
C ALA A 559 -32.61 4.83 18.88
N GLY A 560 -31.67 3.93 18.54
CA GLY A 560 -31.77 2.48 18.78
C GLY A 560 -32.76 1.77 17.85
N TRP A 561 -33.10 2.33 16.69
CA TRP A 561 -34.11 1.83 15.76
C TRP A 561 -33.51 0.96 14.66
N ALA A 562 -33.01 -0.22 15.05
CA ALA A 562 -32.31 -1.16 14.17
C ALA A 562 -33.04 -1.49 12.86
N LYS A 563 -34.37 -1.64 12.90
CA LYS A 563 -35.18 -1.93 11.70
C LYS A 563 -35.06 -0.83 10.64
N SER A 564 -35.10 0.43 11.07
CA SER A 564 -34.98 1.58 10.17
C SER A 564 -33.58 1.71 9.59
N VAL A 565 -32.53 1.40 10.37
CA VAL A 565 -31.16 1.35 9.84
C VAL A 565 -31.03 0.30 8.74
N ASN A 566 -31.50 -0.92 8.99
CA ASN A 566 -31.47 -2.02 8.00
C ASN A 566 -32.27 -1.68 6.74
N GLU A 567 -33.44 -1.03 6.88
CA GLU A 567 -34.25 -0.60 5.74
C GLU A 567 -33.47 0.40 4.86
N VAL A 568 -32.88 1.42 5.46
CA VAL A 568 -32.07 2.43 4.74
C VAL A 568 -30.85 1.80 4.08
N VAL A 569 -30.09 0.98 4.80
CA VAL A 569 -28.91 0.28 4.28
C VAL A 569 -29.27 -0.59 3.08
N ASN A 570 -30.36 -1.36 3.18
CA ASN A 570 -30.82 -2.21 2.08
C ASN A 570 -31.26 -1.38 0.87
N GLN A 571 -32.01 -0.29 1.09
CA GLN A 571 -32.41 0.62 0.00
C GLN A 571 -31.19 1.20 -0.73
N MET A 572 -30.21 1.72 0.02
CA MET A 572 -28.99 2.29 -0.57
C MET A 572 -28.23 1.26 -1.40
N LEU A 573 -28.04 0.05 -0.88
CA LEU A 573 -27.24 -0.98 -1.55
C LEU A 573 -28.00 -1.73 -2.66
N THR A 574 -29.34 -1.62 -2.70
CA THR A 574 -30.12 -2.02 -3.88
C THR A 574 -29.97 -0.99 -5.01
N LEU A 575 -29.87 0.30 -4.68
CA LEU A 575 -29.68 1.37 -5.66
C LEU A 575 -28.23 1.42 -6.19
N ASP A 576 -27.24 1.36 -5.31
CA ASP A 576 -25.81 1.27 -5.65
C ASP A 576 -25.13 0.16 -4.82
N PRO A 577 -24.90 -1.03 -5.41
CA PRO A 577 -24.23 -2.14 -4.74
C PRO A 577 -22.83 -1.86 -4.21
N TRP A 578 -22.18 -0.77 -4.63
CA TRP A 578 -20.84 -0.37 -4.20
C TRP A 578 -20.85 0.71 -3.11
N GLU A 579 -22.01 1.15 -2.62
CA GLU A 579 -22.13 2.19 -1.61
C GLU A 579 -21.63 1.72 -0.24
N TRP A 580 -20.31 1.76 -0.06
CA TRP A 580 -19.62 1.24 1.11
C TRP A 580 -20.01 1.96 2.40
N ARG A 581 -20.51 3.20 2.33
CA ARG A 581 -20.96 3.95 3.51
C ARG A 581 -22.20 3.33 4.12
N ALA A 582 -23.06 2.70 3.32
CA ALA A 582 -24.16 1.90 3.84
C ALA A 582 -23.67 0.64 4.56
N VAL A 583 -22.60 0.00 4.08
CA VAL A 583 -21.95 -1.13 4.77
C VAL A 583 -21.30 -0.68 6.09
N TRP A 584 -20.70 0.51 6.12
CA TRP A 584 -20.21 1.12 7.36
C TRP A 584 -21.33 1.27 8.40
N MET A 585 -22.50 1.79 8.01
CA MET A 585 -23.66 1.91 8.90
C MET A 585 -24.15 0.54 9.40
N SER A 586 -24.11 -0.49 8.56
CA SER A 586 -24.41 -1.87 8.96
C SER A 586 -23.43 -2.39 10.02
N GLY A 587 -22.12 -2.11 9.85
CA GLY A 587 -21.09 -2.49 10.83
C GLY A 587 -21.28 -1.81 12.19
N LEU A 588 -21.66 -0.53 12.19
CA LEU A 588 -21.98 0.18 13.44
C LEU A 588 -23.22 -0.41 14.14
N LEU A 589 -24.26 -0.76 13.38
CA LEU A 589 -25.44 -1.43 13.93
C LEU A 589 -25.08 -2.80 14.52
N ALA A 590 -24.26 -3.58 13.83
CA ALA A 590 -23.80 -4.88 14.32
C ALA A 590 -23.02 -4.76 15.63
N LEU A 591 -22.13 -3.75 15.76
CA LEU A 591 -21.47 -3.45 17.04
C LEU A 591 -22.46 -3.07 18.14
N GLN A 592 -23.43 -2.20 17.85
CA GLN A 592 -24.47 -1.80 18.82
C GLN A 592 -25.27 -3.03 19.32
N GLN A 593 -25.48 -4.02 18.46
CA GLN A 593 -26.19 -5.27 18.77
C GLN A 593 -25.28 -6.38 19.33
N GLN A 594 -23.98 -6.12 19.53
CA GLN A 594 -22.98 -7.11 19.92
C GLN A 594 -22.83 -8.28 18.93
N ASP A 595 -23.23 -8.10 17.67
CA ASP A 595 -22.90 -9.01 16.57
C ASP A 595 -21.49 -8.71 16.04
N PHE A 596 -20.48 -9.20 16.77
CA PHE A 596 -19.09 -8.92 16.44
C PHE A 596 -18.65 -9.53 15.10
N LYS A 597 -19.21 -10.68 14.69
CA LYS A 597 -18.90 -11.28 13.38
C LYS A 597 -19.50 -10.48 12.23
N GLY A 598 -20.74 -10.00 12.38
CA GLY A 598 -21.35 -9.08 11.44
C GLY A 598 -20.55 -7.77 11.31
N ALA A 599 -20.12 -7.21 12.44
CA ALA A 599 -19.29 -6.01 12.48
C ALA A 599 -17.93 -6.21 11.78
N GLN A 600 -17.21 -7.29 12.12
CA GLN A 600 -15.96 -7.66 11.46
C GLN A 600 -16.13 -7.75 9.95
N SER A 601 -17.17 -8.45 9.49
CA SER A 601 -17.48 -8.63 8.07
C SER A 601 -17.75 -7.30 7.35
N ALA A 602 -18.52 -6.41 7.98
CA ALA A 602 -18.84 -5.10 7.43
C ALA A 602 -17.60 -4.18 7.37
N PHE A 603 -16.85 -4.04 8.46
CA PHE A 603 -15.66 -3.17 8.48
C PHE A 603 -14.52 -3.70 7.62
N ASN A 604 -14.36 -5.02 7.50
CA ASN A 604 -13.41 -5.63 6.58
C ASN A 604 -13.75 -5.33 5.11
N ALA A 605 -15.05 -5.30 4.76
CA ALA A 605 -15.50 -4.89 3.44
C ALA A 605 -15.22 -3.40 3.17
N VAL A 606 -15.53 -2.53 4.13
CA VAL A 606 -15.23 -1.09 4.03
C VAL A 606 -13.73 -0.85 3.89
N TYR A 607 -12.91 -1.55 4.68
CA TYR A 607 -11.46 -1.48 4.57
C TYR A 607 -10.95 -1.91 3.17
N GLY A 608 -11.60 -2.88 2.52
CA GLY A 608 -11.32 -3.23 1.13
C GLY A 608 -11.62 -2.11 0.13
N GLN A 609 -12.59 -1.24 0.40
CA GLN A 609 -12.97 -0.13 -0.48
C GLN A 609 -12.12 1.12 -0.27
N VAL A 610 -11.77 1.42 0.98
CA VAL A 610 -10.98 2.59 1.38
C VAL A 610 -9.72 2.16 2.15
N PRO A 611 -8.76 1.50 1.47
CA PRO A 611 -7.61 0.87 2.11
C PRO A 611 -6.64 1.84 2.77
N GLY A 612 -6.64 3.11 2.40
CA GLY A 612 -5.81 4.16 3.01
C GLY A 612 -6.40 4.80 4.25
N GLU A 613 -7.65 4.52 4.61
CA GLU A 613 -8.32 5.12 5.77
C GLU A 613 -8.04 4.35 7.06
N LEU A 614 -7.79 5.07 8.16
CA LEU A 614 -7.57 4.48 9.50
C LEU A 614 -8.89 4.19 10.24
N ALA A 615 -9.96 4.93 9.95
CA ALA A 615 -11.28 4.72 10.55
C ALA A 615 -11.79 3.27 10.43
N PRO A 616 -11.81 2.64 9.24
CA PRO A 616 -12.21 1.23 9.13
C PRO A 616 -11.24 0.26 9.79
N LYS A 617 -9.95 0.59 9.88
CA LYS A 617 -8.97 -0.23 10.62
C LYS A 617 -9.22 -0.19 12.12
N LEU A 618 -9.53 0.98 12.68
CA LEU A 618 -9.87 1.15 14.10
C LEU A 618 -11.17 0.42 14.45
N ALA A 619 -12.22 0.57 13.62
CA ALA A 619 -13.49 -0.12 13.80
C ALA A 619 -13.33 -1.65 13.69
N LEU A 620 -12.53 -2.12 12.73
CA LEU A 620 -12.20 -3.53 12.59
C LEU A 620 -11.39 -4.03 13.80
N ALA A 621 -10.42 -3.26 14.29
CA ALA A 621 -9.64 -3.60 15.48
C ALA A 621 -10.54 -3.82 16.70
N LEU A 622 -11.48 -2.90 16.95
CA LEU A 622 -12.46 -3.01 18.03
C LEU A 622 -13.35 -4.25 17.85
N SER A 623 -13.86 -4.49 16.65
CA SER A 623 -14.70 -5.67 16.38
C SER A 623 -13.93 -6.99 16.50
N CYS A 624 -12.63 -7.00 16.19
CA CYS A 624 -11.75 -8.14 16.39
C CYS A 624 -11.43 -8.37 17.86
N GLU A 625 -11.16 -7.31 18.62
CA GLU A 625 -10.95 -7.38 20.07
C GLU A 625 -12.16 -8.02 20.76
N LEU A 626 -13.37 -7.49 20.50
CA LEU A 626 -14.60 -7.96 21.11
C LEU A 626 -15.06 -9.33 20.57
N GLY A 627 -14.72 -9.63 19.31
CA GLY A 627 -15.12 -10.86 18.63
C GLY A 627 -14.13 -12.01 18.72
N GLY A 628 -13.09 -11.93 19.58
CA GLY A 628 -12.18 -13.05 19.84
C GLY A 628 -11.04 -13.23 18.84
N GLU A 629 -10.61 -12.17 18.17
CA GLU A 629 -9.51 -12.15 17.20
C GLU A 629 -8.36 -11.22 17.66
N PRO A 630 -7.76 -11.46 18.84
CA PRO A 630 -6.88 -10.49 19.50
C PRO A 630 -5.57 -10.24 18.74
N ASP A 631 -5.08 -11.21 17.97
CA ASP A 631 -3.86 -11.05 17.15
C ASP A 631 -4.05 -10.00 16.05
N LEU A 632 -5.23 -10.02 15.44
CA LEU A 632 -5.57 -9.08 14.38
C LEU A 632 -5.91 -7.71 14.96
N ALA A 633 -6.63 -7.67 16.09
CA ALA A 633 -6.90 -6.44 16.82
C ALA A 633 -5.60 -5.70 17.18
N GLU A 634 -4.63 -6.41 17.77
CA GLU A 634 -3.34 -5.83 18.13
C GLU A 634 -2.60 -5.25 16.92
N ARG A 635 -2.58 -5.96 15.79
CA ARG A 635 -1.96 -5.46 14.55
C ARG A 635 -2.62 -4.18 14.05
N LEU A 636 -3.96 -4.15 14.00
CA LEU A 636 -4.70 -3.01 13.49
C LEU A 636 -4.58 -1.79 14.40
N TYR A 637 -4.61 -1.97 15.72
CA TYR A 637 -4.35 -0.88 16.65
C TYR A 637 -2.92 -0.34 16.53
N LYS A 638 -1.90 -1.20 16.37
CA LYS A 638 -0.53 -0.73 16.11
C LYS A 638 -0.45 0.16 14.87
N ILE A 639 -1.09 -0.24 13.77
CA ILE A 639 -1.16 0.57 12.53
C ILE A 639 -1.79 1.94 12.82
N CYS A 640 -2.90 1.96 13.55
CA CYS A 640 -3.57 3.21 13.91
C CYS A 640 -2.67 4.13 14.76
N ALA A 641 -2.00 3.58 15.78
CA ALA A 641 -1.15 4.34 16.71
C ALA A 641 0.16 4.85 16.09
N SER A 642 0.72 4.14 15.11
CA SER A 642 1.95 4.57 14.43
C SER A 642 1.69 5.58 13.32
N THR A 643 0.50 5.59 12.73
CA THR A 643 0.21 6.35 11.49
C THR A 643 -0.29 7.77 11.73
N ASP A 644 -1.18 8.00 12.72
CA ASP A 644 -1.79 9.32 12.93
C ASP A 644 -2.00 9.65 14.42
N ALA A 645 -1.60 10.86 14.83
CA ALA A 645 -1.67 11.34 16.21
C ALA A 645 -3.09 11.31 16.81
N ASN A 646 -4.14 11.51 16.02
CA ASN A 646 -5.53 11.47 16.49
C ASN A 646 -5.97 10.05 16.86
N TYR A 647 -5.32 9.02 16.31
CA TYR A 647 -5.66 7.62 16.52
C TYR A 647 -4.82 6.95 17.62
N VAL A 648 -3.81 7.66 18.16
CA VAL A 648 -2.90 7.12 19.19
C VAL A 648 -3.62 6.72 20.46
N ALA A 649 -4.40 7.62 21.04
CA ALA A 649 -5.10 7.33 22.30
C ALA A 649 -6.09 6.14 22.19
N PRO A 650 -7.05 6.11 21.24
CA PRO A 650 -7.99 5.00 21.17
C PRO A 650 -7.28 3.67 20.86
N ALA A 651 -6.23 3.70 20.05
CA ALA A 651 -5.46 2.51 19.73
C ALA A 651 -4.57 2.02 20.90
N ALA A 652 -3.96 2.94 21.65
CA ALA A 652 -3.16 2.62 22.83
C ALA A 652 -4.00 1.93 23.91
N PHE A 653 -5.21 2.42 24.17
CA PHE A 653 -6.14 1.77 25.11
C PHE A 653 -6.56 0.38 24.63
N GLY A 654 -6.87 0.21 23.33
CA GLY A 654 -7.14 -1.10 22.75
C GLY A 654 -5.96 -2.08 22.86
N LEU A 655 -4.75 -1.61 22.56
CA LEU A 655 -3.52 -2.42 22.71
C LEU A 655 -3.28 -2.83 24.16
N ALA A 656 -3.48 -1.91 25.11
CA ALA A 656 -3.31 -2.20 26.52
C ALA A 656 -4.26 -3.31 26.98
N ARG A 657 -5.54 -3.23 26.61
CA ARG A 657 -6.52 -4.28 26.93
C ARG A 657 -6.21 -5.62 26.29
N VAL A 658 -5.88 -5.64 24.99
CA VAL A 658 -5.55 -6.88 24.26
C VAL A 658 -4.33 -7.58 24.88
N ARG A 659 -3.32 -6.82 25.31
CA ARG A 659 -2.11 -7.37 25.94
C ARG A 659 -2.34 -7.78 27.39
N ALA A 660 -3.06 -6.97 28.16
CA ALA A 660 -3.43 -7.31 29.53
C ALA A 660 -4.26 -8.59 29.60
N ALA A 661 -5.17 -8.81 28.63
CA ALA A 661 -5.97 -10.04 28.53
C ALA A 661 -5.14 -11.31 28.22
N ARG A 662 -3.86 -11.16 27.83
CA ARG A 662 -2.90 -12.24 27.63
C ARG A 662 -1.82 -12.29 28.73
N ASP A 663 -2.07 -11.63 29.86
CA ASP A 663 -1.14 -11.48 30.98
C ASP A 663 0.21 -10.79 30.60
N ASP A 664 0.25 -10.07 29.47
CA ASP A 664 1.40 -9.27 29.04
C ASP A 664 1.32 -7.85 29.64
N VAL A 665 1.57 -7.77 30.95
CA VAL A 665 1.54 -6.50 31.71
C VAL A 665 2.58 -5.52 31.18
N VAL A 666 3.78 -6.00 30.86
CA VAL A 666 4.87 -5.15 30.34
C VAL A 666 4.47 -4.53 29.01
N GLY A 667 3.94 -5.33 28.08
CA GLY A 667 3.47 -4.84 26.80
C GLY A 667 2.23 -3.94 26.93
N ALA A 668 1.34 -4.18 27.90
CA ALA A 668 0.19 -3.32 28.16
C ALA A 668 0.63 -1.93 28.67
N VAL A 669 1.58 -1.88 29.60
CA VAL A 669 2.19 -0.63 30.07
C VAL A 669 2.89 0.12 28.94
N GLN A 670 3.66 -0.59 28.11
CA GLN A 670 4.30 0.00 26.92
C GLN A 670 3.29 0.56 25.91
N ALA A 671 2.10 -0.06 25.79
CA ALA A 671 1.05 0.46 24.93
C ALA A 671 0.49 1.79 25.46
N LEU A 672 0.26 1.90 26.77
CA LEU A 672 -0.19 3.14 27.42
C LEU A 672 0.86 4.25 27.33
N ASP A 673 2.15 3.90 27.36
CA ASP A 673 3.26 4.82 27.19
C ASP A 673 3.31 5.46 25.79
N LEU A 674 2.60 4.92 24.79
CA LEU A 674 2.45 5.55 23.48
C LEU A 674 1.67 6.87 23.53
N VAL A 675 0.81 7.08 24.54
CA VAL A 675 0.01 8.32 24.64
C VAL A 675 0.93 9.47 25.04
N PRO A 676 1.12 10.50 24.19
CA PRO A 676 2.04 11.59 24.49
C PRO A 676 1.49 12.48 25.60
N SER A 677 2.38 13.15 26.35
CA SER A 677 2.02 14.07 27.44
C SER A 677 1.21 15.30 26.99
N THR A 678 1.24 15.62 25.70
CA THR A 678 0.43 16.67 25.07
C THR A 678 -1.01 16.24 24.77
N SER A 679 -1.32 14.94 24.86
CA SER A 679 -2.66 14.40 24.63
C SER A 679 -3.61 14.73 25.77
N ARG A 680 -4.87 15.04 25.44
CA ARG A 680 -5.95 15.18 26.44
C ARG A 680 -6.22 13.89 27.21
N ASN A 681 -5.89 12.74 26.61
CA ASN A 681 -6.09 11.41 27.20
C ASN A 681 -4.88 10.92 27.99
N TYR A 682 -3.84 11.75 28.15
CA TYR A 682 -2.65 11.38 28.91
C TYR A 682 -2.94 11.07 30.39
N PRO A 683 -3.78 11.83 31.12
CA PRO A 683 -4.10 11.49 32.50
C PRO A 683 -4.75 10.12 32.64
N GLU A 684 -5.67 9.81 31.75
CA GLU A 684 -6.38 8.53 31.70
C GLU A 684 -5.46 7.35 31.40
N SER A 685 -4.53 7.52 30.45
CA SER A 685 -3.48 6.53 30.18
C SER A 685 -2.60 6.25 31.40
N ARG A 686 -2.24 7.30 32.15
CA ARG A 686 -1.41 7.17 33.34
C ARG A 686 -2.15 6.52 34.50
N ARG A 687 -3.46 6.77 34.62
CA ARG A 687 -4.35 6.08 35.56
C ARG A 687 -4.36 4.57 35.31
N GLN A 688 -4.69 4.15 34.08
CA GLN A 688 -4.69 2.72 33.70
C GLN A 688 -3.32 2.07 33.87
N ARG A 689 -2.24 2.80 33.59
CA ARG A 689 -0.87 2.30 33.78
C ARG A 689 -0.62 1.98 35.25
N ALA A 690 -1.04 2.86 36.15
CA ALA A 690 -0.91 2.67 37.59
C ALA A 690 -1.71 1.45 38.06
N GLU A 691 -2.95 1.30 37.58
CA GLU A 691 -3.83 0.18 37.91
C GLU A 691 -3.25 -1.16 37.46
N LEU A 692 -2.78 -1.26 36.21
CA LEU A 692 -2.15 -2.49 35.70
C LEU A 692 -0.91 -2.88 36.50
N LEU A 693 -0.04 -1.90 36.81
CA LEU A 693 1.15 -2.14 37.63
C LEU A 693 0.81 -2.52 39.06
N TYR A 694 -0.23 -1.91 39.64
CA TYR A 694 -0.71 -2.22 40.97
C TYR A 694 -1.25 -3.65 41.05
N GLU A 695 -2.12 -4.06 40.13
CA GLU A 695 -2.72 -5.40 40.12
C GLU A 695 -1.63 -6.47 39.95
N ALA A 696 -0.71 -6.25 39.01
CA ALA A 696 0.39 -7.17 38.71
C ALA A 696 1.55 -7.13 39.73
N ALA A 697 1.53 -6.24 40.72
CA ALA A 697 2.69 -6.00 41.58
C ALA A 697 3.09 -7.24 42.39
N ASP A 698 4.30 -7.75 42.14
CA ASP A 698 4.94 -8.84 42.89
C ASP A 698 5.90 -8.33 43.98
N GLY A 699 6.19 -7.03 43.99
CA GLY A 699 7.08 -6.39 44.95
C GLY A 699 7.06 -4.87 44.89
N LEU A 700 7.86 -4.27 45.78
CA LEU A 700 7.95 -2.81 45.91
C LEU A 700 8.34 -2.06 44.61
N PRO A 701 9.22 -2.58 43.71
CA PRO A 701 9.56 -1.86 42.48
C PRO A 701 8.37 -1.60 41.55
N MET A 702 7.42 -2.53 41.41
CA MET A 702 6.22 -2.30 40.58
C MET A 702 5.26 -1.32 41.24
N LEU A 703 5.12 -1.38 42.58
CA LEU A 703 4.34 -0.41 43.35
C LEU A 703 4.94 1.01 43.26
N ALA A 704 6.26 1.13 43.25
CA ALA A 704 6.95 2.40 43.00
C ALA A 704 6.57 2.96 41.62
N GLN A 705 6.68 2.13 40.57
CA GLN A 705 6.31 2.54 39.21
C GLN A 705 4.81 2.88 39.08
N ALA A 706 3.94 2.19 39.83
CA ALA A 706 2.51 2.51 39.88
C ALA A 706 2.30 3.90 40.48
N MET A 707 2.96 4.22 41.60
CA MET A 707 2.89 5.55 42.24
C MET A 707 3.45 6.65 41.33
N ASP A 708 4.60 6.41 40.69
CA ASP A 708 5.24 7.37 39.78
C ASP A 708 4.33 7.73 38.59
N SER A 709 3.43 6.81 38.19
CA SER A 709 2.48 7.05 37.10
C SER A 709 1.49 8.17 37.42
N ILE A 710 1.12 8.34 38.68
CA ILE A 710 0.04 9.26 39.09
C ILE A 710 0.56 10.53 39.79
N GLU A 711 1.79 10.51 40.29
CA GLU A 711 2.36 11.58 41.12
C GLU A 711 2.43 12.93 40.37
N ARG A 712 2.91 12.93 39.12
CA ARG A 712 3.20 14.16 38.36
C ARG A 712 2.16 14.48 37.28
N VAL A 713 1.03 13.77 37.30
CA VAL A 713 0.00 13.86 36.28
C VAL A 713 -1.14 14.75 36.77
N ARG A 714 -1.64 15.61 35.89
CA ARG A 714 -2.83 16.42 36.17
C ARG A 714 -4.06 15.51 36.12
N MET A 715 -4.51 15.10 37.30
CA MET A 715 -5.70 14.28 37.53
C MET A 715 -6.49 14.84 38.72
N ASP A 716 -7.72 14.34 38.89
CA ASP A 716 -8.56 14.70 40.02
C ASP A 716 -7.84 14.40 41.35
N PRO A 717 -7.82 15.33 42.33
CA PRO A 717 -7.13 15.10 43.59
C PRO A 717 -7.67 13.93 44.40
N VAL A 718 -8.98 13.66 44.34
CA VAL A 718 -9.63 12.55 45.06
C VAL A 718 -9.19 11.24 44.41
N GLU A 719 -9.31 11.14 43.10
CA GLU A 719 -8.89 9.96 42.32
C GLU A 719 -7.39 9.63 42.54
N ARG A 720 -6.52 10.65 42.56
CA ARG A 720 -5.09 10.46 42.89
C ARG A 720 -4.91 9.89 44.29
N ALA A 721 -5.64 10.42 45.27
CA ALA A 721 -5.54 9.99 46.65
C ALA A 721 -6.10 8.58 46.86
N GLU A 722 -7.15 8.18 46.15
CA GLU A 722 -7.70 6.82 46.19
C GLU A 722 -6.69 5.78 45.68
N LEU A 723 -6.09 6.02 44.50
CA LEU A 723 -5.04 5.16 43.97
C LEU A 723 -3.79 5.18 44.85
N GLY A 724 -3.39 6.36 45.33
CA GLY A 724 -2.26 6.51 46.24
C GLY A 724 -2.43 5.71 47.53
N ALA A 725 -3.62 5.74 48.14
CA ALA A 725 -3.93 4.99 49.35
C ALA A 725 -3.83 3.47 49.11
N LYS A 726 -4.36 2.97 47.98
CA LYS A 726 -4.26 1.54 47.60
C LYS A 726 -2.80 1.11 47.47
N ILE A 727 -1.99 1.87 46.73
CA ILE A 727 -0.57 1.57 46.49
C ILE A 727 0.22 1.60 47.80
N LEU A 728 0.06 2.65 48.61
CA LEU A 728 0.77 2.79 49.89
C LEU A 728 0.37 1.70 50.89
N THR A 729 -0.90 1.31 50.93
CA THR A 729 -1.37 0.21 51.79
C THR A 729 -0.68 -1.11 51.43
N ARG A 730 -0.62 -1.46 50.14
CA ARG A 730 0.06 -2.67 49.67
C ARG A 730 1.58 -2.59 49.87
N ALA A 731 2.18 -1.42 49.67
CA ALA A 731 3.61 -1.19 49.93
C ALA A 731 3.96 -1.33 51.42
N LEU A 732 3.13 -0.79 52.31
CA LEU A 732 3.29 -0.91 53.76
C LEU A 732 3.21 -2.38 54.20
N ALA A 733 2.25 -3.13 53.67
CA ALA A 733 2.13 -4.57 53.93
C ALA A 733 3.39 -5.34 53.46
N ALA A 734 3.90 -5.03 52.27
CA ALA A 734 5.12 -5.63 51.74
C ALA A 734 6.36 -5.29 52.58
N VAL A 735 6.54 -4.03 53.01
CA VAL A 735 7.64 -3.60 53.89
C VAL A 735 7.56 -4.29 55.25
N THR A 736 6.35 -4.42 55.82
CA THR A 736 6.15 -5.07 57.12
C THR A 736 6.49 -6.56 57.06
N ALA A 737 6.21 -7.21 55.92
CA ALA A 737 6.48 -8.63 55.72
C ALA A 737 7.95 -8.94 55.35
N GLN A 738 8.58 -8.12 54.52
CA GLN A 738 9.86 -8.42 53.87
C GLN A 738 11.03 -7.55 54.36
N GLY A 739 10.75 -6.49 55.13
CA GLY A 739 11.73 -5.54 55.62
C GLY A 739 11.81 -4.26 54.76
N ALA A 740 12.36 -3.19 55.36
CA ALA A 740 12.48 -1.89 54.72
C ALA A 740 13.54 -1.86 53.61
N ASN A 741 13.26 -1.11 52.54
CA ASN A 741 14.22 -0.82 51.49
C ASN A 741 14.29 0.70 51.24
N ARG A 742 15.02 1.41 52.11
CA ARG A 742 15.15 2.88 52.08
C ARG A 742 15.78 3.46 50.81
N ARG A 743 16.35 2.63 49.93
CA ARG A 743 16.87 3.07 48.63
C ARG A 743 15.79 3.19 47.56
N LEU A 744 14.65 2.55 47.79
CA LEU A 744 13.49 2.60 46.90
C LEU A 744 12.49 3.62 47.45
N LEU A 745 11.92 4.42 46.57
CA LEU A 745 10.87 5.38 46.89
C LEU A 745 9.54 4.91 46.29
N ILE A 746 8.45 5.07 47.02
CA ILE A 746 7.08 4.97 46.53
C ILE A 746 6.59 6.40 46.32
N GLY A 747 6.69 6.91 45.09
CA GLY A 747 6.59 8.34 44.82
C GLY A 747 7.73 9.10 45.51
N SER A 748 7.41 10.06 46.36
CA SER A 748 8.40 10.79 47.16
C SER A 748 8.74 10.15 48.51
N ILE A 749 8.13 9.01 48.87
CA ILE A 749 8.20 8.42 50.22
C ILE A 749 9.18 7.24 50.25
N PRO A 750 10.20 7.21 51.14
CA PRO A 750 11.05 6.04 51.29
C PRO A 750 10.25 4.78 51.63
N ALA A 751 10.61 3.63 51.06
CA ALA A 751 9.97 2.35 51.37
C ALA A 751 10.42 1.81 52.74
N ASP A 752 10.03 2.52 53.80
CA ASP A 752 10.15 2.10 55.19
C ASP A 752 8.81 2.27 55.93
N GLU A 753 8.63 1.50 57.01
CA GLU A 753 7.33 1.45 57.69
C GLU A 753 6.89 2.83 58.24
N PRO A 754 7.75 3.60 58.93
CA PRO A 754 7.35 4.89 59.48
C PRO A 754 6.92 5.90 58.40
N GLU A 755 7.71 6.07 57.34
CA GLU A 755 7.43 7.07 56.30
C GLU A 755 6.20 6.68 55.47
N LEU A 756 6.01 5.38 55.19
CA LEU A 756 4.81 4.89 54.49
C LEU A 756 3.54 5.08 55.31
N ARG A 757 3.59 4.91 56.63
CA ARG A 757 2.44 5.17 57.52
C ARG A 757 2.07 6.66 57.53
N ASP A 758 3.05 7.54 57.64
CA ASP A 758 2.83 8.99 57.63
C ASP A 758 2.25 9.46 56.29
N GLY A 759 2.75 8.91 55.17
CA GLY A 759 2.19 9.18 53.83
C GLY A 759 0.77 8.64 53.65
N LEU A 760 0.48 7.45 54.17
CA LEU A 760 -0.85 6.85 54.10
C LEU A 760 -1.87 7.61 54.96
N GLU A 761 -1.49 8.06 56.16
CA GLU A 761 -2.30 8.94 57.00
C GLU A 761 -2.66 10.24 56.25
N ALA A 762 -1.67 10.91 55.66
CA ALA A 762 -1.90 12.14 54.91
C ALA A 762 -2.86 11.94 53.72
N THR A 763 -2.76 10.78 53.06
CA THR A 763 -3.63 10.41 51.94
C THR A 763 -5.08 10.21 52.39
N TYR A 764 -5.31 9.45 53.47
CA TYR A 764 -6.66 9.27 54.03
C TYR A 764 -7.27 10.59 54.53
N ARG A 765 -6.47 11.46 55.13
CA ARG A 765 -6.94 12.81 55.53
C ARG A 765 -7.34 13.67 54.33
N THR A 766 -6.64 13.53 53.20
CA THR A 766 -7.00 14.20 51.95
C THR A 766 -8.34 13.69 51.41
N LEU A 767 -8.55 12.37 51.40
CA LEU A 767 -9.83 11.77 51.02
C LEU A 767 -10.97 12.21 51.95
N ALA A 768 -10.75 12.22 53.26
CA ALA A 768 -11.75 12.66 54.23
C ALA A 768 -12.17 14.13 54.03
N ALA A 769 -11.22 14.99 53.66
CA ALA A 769 -11.50 16.40 53.39
C ALA A 769 -12.36 16.60 52.13
N ALA A 770 -12.26 15.70 51.15
CA ALA A 770 -13.03 15.75 49.91
C ALA A 770 -14.37 15.00 49.98
N ALA A 771 -14.54 14.11 50.97
CA ALA A 771 -15.76 13.31 51.14
C ALA A 771 -17.00 14.20 51.31
N THR A 772 -18.03 13.94 50.50
CA THR A 772 -19.32 14.66 50.55
C THR A 772 -20.28 14.08 51.59
N ASP A 773 -20.10 12.81 51.97
CA ASP A 773 -20.89 12.12 52.98
C ASP A 773 -20.16 12.08 54.34
N ASP A 774 -20.90 12.36 55.42
CA ASP A 774 -20.33 12.38 56.76
C ASP A 774 -19.89 10.99 57.22
N ARG A 775 -20.61 9.93 56.82
CA ARG A 775 -20.27 8.55 57.19
C ARG A 775 -18.98 8.11 56.51
N GLU A 776 -18.83 8.37 55.22
CA GLU A 776 -17.59 8.17 54.48
C GLU A 776 -16.42 8.96 55.10
N ARG A 777 -16.64 10.24 55.43
CA ARG A 777 -15.63 11.07 56.10
C ARG A 777 -15.15 10.46 57.41
N TYR A 778 -16.06 10.01 58.28
CA TYR A 778 -15.69 9.39 59.55
C TYR A 778 -14.89 8.10 59.33
N ALA A 779 -15.31 7.25 58.38
CA ALA A 779 -14.58 6.02 58.06
C ALA A 779 -13.14 6.29 57.59
N LEU A 780 -12.94 7.31 56.74
CA LEU A 780 -11.61 7.71 56.28
C LEU A 780 -10.74 8.32 57.39
N VAL A 781 -11.35 9.06 58.32
CA VAL A 781 -10.64 9.58 59.51
C VAL A 781 -10.21 8.44 60.43
N ASP A 782 -11.06 7.43 60.64
CA ASP A 782 -10.71 6.25 61.43
C ASP A 782 -9.55 5.48 60.79
N GLN A 783 -9.60 5.26 59.46
CA GLN A 783 -8.48 4.66 58.72
C GLN A 783 -7.18 5.46 58.86
N ALA A 784 -7.26 6.80 58.82
CA ALA A 784 -6.09 7.66 59.04
C ALA A 784 -5.51 7.50 60.46
N ASN A 785 -6.37 7.36 61.48
CA ASN A 785 -5.95 7.20 62.87
C ASN A 785 -5.37 5.80 63.15
N ASP A 786 -5.85 4.77 62.46
CA ASP A 786 -5.35 3.39 62.59
C ASP A 786 -3.92 3.23 62.05
N VAL A 787 -3.59 3.94 60.97
CA VAL A 787 -2.24 3.88 60.36
C VAL A 787 -1.25 4.83 61.03
N ARG A 788 -1.75 5.84 61.75
CA ARG A 788 -0.98 6.88 62.43
C ARG A 788 0.10 6.31 63.34
N ARG A 789 1.28 6.93 63.30
CA ARG A 789 2.37 6.61 64.22
C ARG A 789 2.02 7.06 65.64
N TRP A 790 1.86 6.10 66.55
CA TRP A 790 1.81 6.39 67.99
C TRP A 790 3.23 6.60 68.50
N THR A 791 3.61 7.86 68.70
CA THR A 791 4.79 8.18 69.51
C THR A 791 4.34 8.21 70.97
N LEU A 792 4.81 7.24 71.76
CA LEU A 792 4.76 7.34 73.22
C LEU A 792 5.74 8.44 73.63
N THR A 793 5.27 9.69 73.69
CA THR A 793 5.89 10.74 74.51
C THR A 793 5.22 10.81 75.86
#